data_AF-A0A4Q3BL14-F1
#
_entry.id   AF-A0A4Q3BL14-F1
#
_cell.length_a   1.000
_cell.length_b   1.000
_cell.length_c   1.000
_cell.angle_alpha   90.00
_cell.angle_beta   90.00
_cell.angle_gamma   90.00
#
_symmetry.space_group_name_H-M   'P 1'
#
loop_
_entity.id
_entity.type
_entity.pdbx_description
1 polymer ?
#
loop_
_entity_poly.entity_id
_entity_poly.type
_entity_poly.pdbx_seq_one_letter_code
_entity_poly.pdbx_strand_id
1 'polypeptide(L)'
;MIRLLFLNICLLAGIALSAKNIEVKNIDELHKANKAAAPGDIIILQNGEWNNVTIELDCKGTAMQPILFKADTAGKVRITGHSRLLIGGAYIVVDGFYFTNGFSGKTPVIQFRDANKEPAYNCRVTNSVIDGYNNPKRLEDNNWVLFYGKHNRMDHCTIQDKQNMGVTVAVILDDEKSRENFHSIDHNYFGKRIPLGSNGGETIRVGLSQHALFNSNTMITDNFFEHCDGETEIISIKSCSNIIRNNLFKESFGSVVLRHGDNNVVESNVFLGNGKDGTGGVRVINKGQWVVGNLFYGLRGAGFRSPLAVMNGVPNSPAIRYVSAQDAVIANNTWYKCEPLAFCEGSNTERSETPHNIWFINNIIAGSDLAYKTFDNTDGFHFAGNQLSHTQQQLAAGFEFTQLKNVSIGKLNFPVATRAAPVPDSIRLLAGKKLLMDISTNAGFYDTKKLESVIKNAYDSCGAKWLIAAIKTNNKLTYTCKDAAQLAAQLAETRADITIIRLTGTDYEFTEPLQVNKNITITASSKKIRFTSKTKLAAVFEVNAGSYFTLQGLNADLAGLQAENFILTEKDGNTAHVNINLTKNSIAGFTGNILKASKSSYADSVVISQNNFNNTKGTLFSFNNENDKKSFYNVEKLYINNNTFNNHEGQILAMLREGGDESTMGPRVWFNKNVLN
;
A
#
# COMPACT_ATOMS: atom_id res chain seq x y z
N MET A 1 -54.83 48.91 37.44
CA MET A 1 -53.51 49.19 36.83
C MET A 1 -52.54 48.12 37.27
N ILE A 2 -51.68 47.63 36.35
CA ILE A 2 -50.65 46.59 36.54
C ILE A 2 -51.17 45.13 36.49
N ARG A 3 -51.57 44.67 35.30
CA ARG A 3 -51.58 43.24 34.92
C ARG A 3 -51.54 43.03 33.40
N LEU A 4 -50.80 43.91 32.70
CA LEU A 4 -50.65 43.88 31.24
C LEU A 4 -49.23 44.35 30.87
N LEU A 5 -48.19 43.67 31.37
CA LEU A 5 -46.81 43.98 30.95
C LEU A 5 -45.82 42.82 31.09
N PHE A 6 -46.29 41.57 30.94
CA PHE A 6 -45.42 40.38 30.98
C PHE A 6 -45.68 39.36 29.85
N LEU A 7 -46.34 39.79 28.76
CA LEU A 7 -46.65 38.95 27.60
C LEU A 7 -46.14 39.53 26.26
N ASN A 8 -45.06 40.33 26.30
CA ASN A 8 -44.44 40.90 25.10
C ASN A 8 -42.91 40.69 25.01
N ILE A 9 -42.33 39.80 25.83
CA ILE A 9 -40.88 39.45 25.77
C ILE A 9 -40.63 37.97 25.43
N CYS A 10 -41.67 37.18 25.13
CA CYS A 10 -41.53 35.79 24.63
C CYS A 10 -41.84 35.64 23.13
N LEU A 11 -41.78 36.73 22.38
CA LEU A 11 -41.89 36.79 20.91
C LEU A 11 -40.58 37.29 20.30
N LEU A 12 -39.43 36.83 20.82
CA LEU A 12 -38.26 36.65 19.96
C LEU A 12 -38.59 35.45 19.09
N ALA A 13 -39.24 35.73 17.97
CA ALA A 13 -39.39 34.81 16.87
C ALA A 13 -38.04 34.14 16.64
N GLY A 14 -37.95 32.86 17.00
CA GLY A 14 -36.97 31.98 16.39
C GLY A 14 -37.28 32.00 14.90
N ILE A 15 -36.61 32.88 14.16
CA ILE A 15 -36.56 32.78 12.72
C ILE A 15 -35.84 31.46 12.49
N ALA A 16 -36.62 30.39 12.34
CA ALA A 16 -36.11 29.14 11.79
C ALA A 16 -35.64 29.47 10.38
N LEU A 17 -34.35 29.81 10.26
CA LEU A 17 -33.69 29.91 8.97
C LEU A 17 -33.80 28.51 8.35
N SER A 18 -34.69 28.39 7.36
CA SER A 18 -34.85 27.15 6.61
C SER A 18 -33.53 26.83 5.93
N ALA A 19 -33.06 25.59 6.09
CA ALA A 19 -32.01 25.02 5.27
C ALA A 19 -32.31 25.28 3.79
N LYS A 20 -31.33 25.80 3.05
CA LYS A 20 -31.44 26.06 1.62
C LYS A 20 -30.73 24.97 0.82
N ASN A 21 -31.32 24.63 -0.32
CA ASN A 21 -30.62 23.89 -1.37
C ASN A 21 -30.01 24.91 -2.34
N ILE A 22 -28.68 24.91 -2.45
CA ILE A 22 -27.92 25.87 -3.27
C ILE A 22 -27.16 25.07 -4.33
N GLU A 23 -27.62 25.14 -5.57
CA GLU A 23 -26.90 24.54 -6.70
C GLU A 23 -25.73 25.43 -7.14
N VAL A 24 -24.58 24.82 -7.40
CA VAL A 24 -23.38 25.49 -7.89
C VAL A 24 -22.81 24.78 -9.11
N LYS A 25 -22.43 25.56 -10.13
CA LYS A 25 -21.99 25.06 -11.44
C LYS A 25 -20.50 25.19 -11.69
N ASN A 26 -19.80 25.96 -10.85
CA ASN A 26 -18.39 26.27 -11.00
C ASN A 26 -17.79 26.65 -9.63
N ILE A 27 -16.46 26.84 -9.61
CA ILE A 27 -15.71 27.10 -8.38
C ILE A 27 -16.07 28.44 -7.73
N ASP A 28 -16.35 29.48 -8.52
CA ASP A 28 -16.71 30.81 -8.00
C ASP A 28 -18.06 30.77 -7.27
N GLU A 29 -19.05 30.07 -7.84
CA GLU A 29 -20.34 29.83 -7.21
C GLU A 29 -20.20 29.01 -5.93
N LEU A 30 -19.33 27.99 -5.91
CA LEU A 30 -19.05 27.18 -4.73
C LEU A 30 -18.42 28.00 -3.60
N HIS A 31 -17.41 28.83 -3.90
CA HIS A 31 -16.79 29.70 -2.90
C HIS A 31 -17.77 30.74 -2.36
N LYS A 32 -18.62 31.31 -3.22
CA LYS A 32 -19.69 32.23 -2.79
C LYS A 32 -20.71 31.53 -1.89
N ALA A 33 -21.10 30.30 -2.23
CA ALA A 33 -22.01 29.50 -1.43
C ALA A 33 -21.41 29.15 -0.06
N ASN A 34 -20.14 28.68 -0.03
CA ASN A 34 -19.43 28.39 1.21
C ASN A 34 -19.38 29.62 2.14
N LYS A 35 -19.06 30.81 1.61
CA LYS A 35 -19.02 32.05 2.42
C LYS A 35 -20.38 32.46 2.99
N ALA A 36 -21.47 32.13 2.29
CA ALA A 36 -22.83 32.49 2.69
C ALA A 36 -23.56 31.38 3.46
N ALA A 37 -22.94 30.20 3.60
CA ALA A 37 -23.59 29.01 4.14
C ALA A 37 -23.97 29.18 5.62
N ALA A 38 -25.20 28.82 5.94
CA ALA A 38 -25.71 28.73 7.29
C ALA A 38 -25.86 27.27 7.73
N PRO A 39 -25.85 26.95 9.04
CA PRO A 39 -26.08 25.60 9.54
C PRO A 39 -27.33 24.95 8.92
N GLY A 40 -27.15 23.76 8.35
CA GLY A 40 -28.22 22.99 7.71
C GLY A 40 -28.32 23.17 6.19
N ASP A 41 -27.63 24.14 5.60
CA ASP A 41 -27.63 24.33 4.14
C ASP A 41 -27.04 23.11 3.40
N ILE A 42 -27.58 22.86 2.20
CA ILE A 42 -27.15 21.82 1.29
C ILE A 42 -26.66 22.49 -0.01
N ILE A 43 -25.37 22.37 -0.27
CA ILE A 43 -24.70 22.92 -1.44
C ILE A 43 -24.46 21.76 -2.42
N ILE A 44 -25.11 21.83 -3.58
CA ILE A 44 -25.15 20.75 -4.59
C ILE A 44 -24.25 21.12 -5.76
N LEU A 45 -23.15 20.39 -5.92
CA LEU A 45 -22.25 20.55 -7.05
C LEU A 45 -22.85 19.86 -8.27
N GLN A 46 -23.05 20.63 -9.34
CA GLN A 46 -23.61 20.12 -10.60
C GLN A 46 -22.65 19.13 -11.29
N ASN A 47 -23.23 18.13 -11.96
CA ASN A 47 -22.51 17.11 -12.69
C ASN A 47 -21.59 17.72 -13.75
N GLY A 48 -20.41 17.15 -13.93
CA GLY A 48 -19.43 17.62 -14.89
C GLY A 48 -18.00 17.51 -14.39
N GLU A 49 -17.10 18.08 -15.17
CA GLU A 49 -15.68 18.13 -14.87
C GLU A 49 -15.33 19.45 -14.15
N TRP A 50 -14.72 19.31 -12.98
CA TRP A 50 -14.18 20.39 -12.14
C TRP A 50 -12.66 20.33 -12.25
N ASN A 51 -12.12 20.91 -13.32
CA ASN A 51 -10.71 20.82 -13.70
C ASN A 51 -9.88 21.95 -13.09
N ASN A 52 -8.71 21.62 -12.53
CA ASN A 52 -7.76 22.57 -11.93
C ASN A 52 -8.36 23.48 -10.84
N VAL A 53 -9.23 22.94 -9.97
CA VAL A 53 -9.93 23.69 -8.92
C VAL A 53 -9.32 23.45 -7.53
N THR A 54 -9.27 24.50 -6.72
CA THR A 54 -9.04 24.39 -5.28
C THR A 54 -10.36 24.60 -4.55
N ILE A 55 -10.94 23.52 -4.05
CA ILE A 55 -12.16 23.57 -3.25
C ILE A 55 -11.73 23.86 -1.81
N GLU A 56 -12.06 25.04 -1.30
CA GLU A 56 -11.72 25.47 0.05
C GLU A 56 -13.01 25.74 0.83
N LEU A 57 -13.18 25.01 1.93
CA LEU A 57 -14.38 25.03 2.76
C LEU A 57 -14.01 25.42 4.20
N ASP A 58 -14.55 26.53 4.68
CA ASP A 58 -14.25 27.11 6.01
C ASP A 58 -15.51 27.52 6.80
N CYS A 59 -16.69 27.19 6.28
CA CYS A 59 -17.97 27.45 6.94
C CYS A 59 -18.16 26.62 8.23
N LYS A 60 -19.15 27.01 9.04
CA LYS A 60 -19.39 26.42 10.37
C LYS A 60 -20.85 26.02 10.51
N GLY A 61 -21.11 24.73 10.39
CA GLY A 61 -22.37 24.12 10.77
C GLY A 61 -22.47 23.89 12.28
N THR A 62 -23.45 23.09 12.69
CA THR A 62 -23.59 22.62 14.07
C THR A 62 -23.78 21.11 14.11
N ALA A 63 -23.67 20.49 15.28
CA ALA A 63 -23.90 19.05 15.44
C ALA A 63 -25.29 18.59 14.97
N MET A 64 -26.32 19.42 15.15
CA MET A 64 -27.69 19.11 14.71
C MET A 64 -27.96 19.52 13.26
N GLN A 65 -27.21 20.49 12.74
CA GLN A 65 -27.40 21.07 11.41
C GLN A 65 -26.04 21.26 10.73
N PRO A 66 -25.40 20.17 10.29
CA PRO A 66 -24.17 20.25 9.51
C PRO A 66 -24.45 20.92 8.15
N ILE A 67 -23.40 21.46 7.54
CA ILE A 67 -23.47 22.00 6.17
C ILE A 67 -23.01 20.91 5.20
N LEU A 68 -23.87 20.54 4.25
CA LEU A 68 -23.61 19.45 3.32
C LEU A 68 -23.17 19.97 1.96
N PHE A 69 -21.97 19.59 1.52
CA PHE A 69 -21.48 19.75 0.16
C PHE A 69 -21.56 18.40 -0.55
N LYS A 70 -22.52 18.24 -1.45
CA LYS A 70 -22.76 16.96 -2.13
C LYS A 70 -22.67 17.08 -3.65
N ALA A 71 -22.20 16.04 -4.29
CA ALA A 71 -22.42 15.86 -5.72
C ALA A 71 -23.93 15.76 -6.02
N ASP A 72 -24.37 16.34 -7.13
CA ASP A 72 -25.74 16.15 -7.63
C ASP A 72 -26.02 14.66 -7.86
N THR A 73 -25.19 14.02 -8.69
CA THR A 73 -25.12 12.56 -8.81
C THR A 73 -23.74 12.07 -8.42
N ALA A 74 -23.66 11.17 -7.44
CA ALA A 74 -22.39 10.59 -7.01
C ALA A 74 -21.63 9.93 -8.19
N GLY A 75 -20.34 10.22 -8.30
CA GLY A 75 -19.49 9.79 -9.42
C GLY A 75 -19.57 10.62 -10.70
N LYS A 76 -20.51 11.58 -10.80
CA LYS A 76 -20.62 12.48 -11.97
C LYS A 76 -20.04 13.88 -11.73
N VAL A 77 -19.63 14.21 -10.50
CA VAL A 77 -18.80 15.38 -10.18
C VAL A 77 -17.35 14.93 -10.16
N ARG A 78 -16.66 15.11 -11.30
CA ARG A 78 -15.29 14.65 -11.51
C ARG A 78 -14.32 15.79 -11.26
N ILE A 79 -13.48 15.67 -10.25
CA ILE A 79 -12.45 16.63 -9.89
C ILE A 79 -11.15 16.18 -10.56
N THR A 80 -10.69 16.94 -11.54
CA THR A 80 -9.60 16.55 -12.47
C THR A 80 -8.47 17.57 -12.51
N GLY A 81 -7.38 17.27 -13.20
CA GLY A 81 -6.23 18.17 -13.35
C GLY A 81 -5.51 18.44 -12.03
N HIS A 82 -5.06 19.66 -11.80
CA HIS A 82 -4.30 20.06 -10.61
C HIS A 82 -5.20 20.51 -9.44
N SER A 83 -6.18 19.68 -9.08
CA SER A 83 -7.22 20.01 -8.09
C SER A 83 -6.97 19.45 -6.69
N ARG A 84 -7.61 20.04 -5.68
CA ARG A 84 -7.54 19.64 -4.25
C ARG A 84 -8.75 20.12 -3.44
N LEU A 85 -8.96 19.52 -2.26
CA LEU A 85 -9.98 19.87 -1.26
C LEU A 85 -9.33 20.23 0.08
N LEU A 86 -9.63 21.42 0.60
CA LEU A 86 -9.17 21.93 1.90
C LEU A 86 -10.39 22.21 2.79
N ILE A 87 -10.35 21.78 4.05
CA ILE A 87 -11.45 21.94 5.02
C ILE A 87 -10.89 22.52 6.32
N GLY A 88 -11.24 23.76 6.69
CA GLY A 88 -10.83 24.40 7.96
C GLY A 88 -11.97 24.76 8.91
N GLY A 89 -13.21 24.47 8.51
CA GLY A 89 -14.42 24.80 9.26
C GLY A 89 -14.84 23.78 10.32
N ALA A 90 -16.13 23.79 10.66
CA ALA A 90 -16.69 22.81 11.60
C ALA A 90 -18.04 22.26 11.12
N TYR A 91 -18.30 20.99 11.40
CA TYR A 91 -19.55 20.31 11.02
C TYR A 91 -19.86 20.42 9.51
N ILE A 92 -18.83 20.25 8.68
CA ILE A 92 -18.93 20.18 7.22
C ILE A 92 -19.00 18.72 6.80
N VAL A 93 -19.91 18.38 5.90
CA VAL A 93 -19.99 17.04 5.27
C VAL A 93 -19.73 17.18 3.78
N VAL A 94 -18.80 16.40 3.24
CA VAL A 94 -18.52 16.26 1.81
C VAL A 94 -18.95 14.87 1.35
N ASP A 95 -19.81 14.80 0.33
CA ASP A 95 -20.41 13.55 -0.15
C ASP A 95 -20.33 13.42 -1.69
N GLY A 96 -19.74 12.32 -2.17
CA GLY A 96 -19.85 11.93 -3.59
C GLY A 96 -18.81 12.52 -4.54
N PHE A 97 -17.68 13.04 -4.03
CA PHE A 97 -16.65 13.68 -4.85
C PHE A 97 -15.74 12.63 -5.52
N TYR A 98 -15.40 12.82 -6.79
CA TYR A 98 -14.57 11.87 -7.54
C TYR A 98 -13.28 12.51 -8.08
N PHE A 99 -12.15 12.30 -7.38
CA PHE A 99 -10.81 12.70 -7.84
C PHE A 99 -10.24 11.65 -8.80
N THR A 100 -10.04 12.05 -10.06
CA THR A 100 -9.56 11.19 -11.15
C THR A 100 -8.87 12.03 -12.22
N ASN A 101 -8.05 11.43 -13.09
CA ASN A 101 -7.38 12.15 -14.20
C ASN A 101 -6.67 13.45 -13.76
N GLY A 102 -5.85 13.39 -12.71
CA GLY A 102 -5.20 14.57 -12.16
C GLY A 102 -4.20 14.25 -11.06
N PHE A 103 -3.73 15.28 -10.38
CA PHE A 103 -2.74 15.23 -9.30
C PHE A 103 -2.85 16.49 -8.42
N SER A 104 -2.25 16.50 -7.23
CA SER A 104 -2.31 17.66 -6.32
C SER A 104 -0.95 18.31 -6.01
N GLY A 105 0.12 17.83 -6.67
CA GLY A 105 1.47 18.36 -6.52
C GLY A 105 1.99 18.10 -5.11
N LYS A 106 2.47 19.15 -4.43
CA LYS A 106 2.96 19.04 -3.04
C LYS A 106 1.86 19.14 -1.98
N THR A 107 0.69 19.66 -2.33
CA THR A 107 -0.44 19.78 -1.41
C THR A 107 -1.21 18.46 -1.40
N PRO A 108 -1.80 18.02 -0.28
CA PRO A 108 -2.64 16.84 -0.29
C PRO A 108 -3.85 16.96 -1.23
N VAL A 109 -4.40 15.83 -1.67
CA VAL A 109 -5.64 15.79 -2.45
C VAL A 109 -6.81 16.26 -1.58
N ILE A 110 -6.88 15.77 -0.34
CA ILE A 110 -7.83 16.18 0.69
C ILE A 110 -7.05 16.55 1.96
N GLN A 111 -7.32 17.72 2.53
CA GLN A 111 -6.72 18.18 3.76
C GLN A 111 -7.78 18.72 4.72
N PHE A 112 -7.83 18.20 5.94
CA PHE A 112 -8.68 18.70 7.03
C PHE A 112 -8.06 19.94 7.71
N ARG A 113 -7.53 20.84 6.89
CA ARG A 113 -7.01 22.16 7.28
C ARG A 113 -7.13 23.09 6.07
N ASP A 114 -7.52 24.34 6.29
CA ASP A 114 -7.63 25.36 5.22
C ASP A 114 -6.26 25.93 4.79
N ALA A 115 -6.25 26.85 3.82
CA ALA A 115 -5.03 27.51 3.35
C ALA A 115 -4.39 28.41 4.42
N ASN A 116 -5.18 28.91 5.38
CA ASN A 116 -4.74 29.71 6.52
C ASN A 116 -4.17 28.87 7.67
N LYS A 117 -4.13 27.54 7.50
CA LYS A 117 -3.69 26.55 8.49
C LYS A 117 -4.62 26.37 9.68
N GLU A 118 -5.91 26.73 9.57
CA GLU A 118 -6.91 26.42 10.58
C GLU A 118 -7.48 25.00 10.38
N PRO A 119 -7.42 24.12 11.40
CA PRO A 119 -7.90 22.73 11.29
C PRO A 119 -9.42 22.61 11.24
N ALA A 120 -9.91 21.54 10.61
CA ALA A 120 -11.32 21.17 10.66
C ALA A 120 -11.71 20.46 11.97
N TYR A 121 -12.96 20.65 12.41
CA TYR A 121 -13.51 19.96 13.58
C TYR A 121 -14.90 19.36 13.30
N ASN A 122 -15.10 18.09 13.67
CA ASN A 122 -16.37 17.38 13.43
C ASN A 122 -16.79 17.36 11.95
N CYS A 123 -15.83 17.38 11.03
CA CYS A 123 -16.08 17.34 9.59
C CYS A 123 -16.01 15.90 9.07
N ARG A 124 -16.74 15.62 7.98
CA ARG A 124 -16.86 14.29 7.39
C ARG A 124 -16.64 14.32 5.89
N VAL A 125 -15.81 13.42 5.38
CA VAL A 125 -15.72 13.11 3.94
C VAL A 125 -16.25 11.71 3.74
N THR A 126 -17.28 11.55 2.92
CA THR A 126 -17.94 10.26 2.72
C THR A 126 -18.27 9.96 1.27
N ASN A 127 -18.42 8.68 0.94
CA ASN A 127 -18.91 8.21 -0.37
C ASN A 127 -18.13 8.81 -1.56
N SER A 128 -16.84 9.12 -1.33
CA SER A 128 -15.97 9.83 -2.26
C SER A 128 -14.85 8.91 -2.75
N VAL A 129 -14.25 9.24 -3.89
CA VAL A 129 -13.25 8.40 -4.54
C VAL A 129 -11.99 9.18 -4.88
N ILE A 130 -10.83 8.60 -4.60
CA ILE A 130 -9.52 9.01 -5.16
C ILE A 130 -8.97 7.81 -5.94
N ASP A 131 -8.87 7.97 -7.25
CA ASP A 131 -8.57 6.88 -8.19
C ASP A 131 -7.45 7.30 -9.14
N GLY A 132 -6.26 6.75 -8.94
CA GLY A 132 -5.11 7.02 -9.81
C GLY A 132 -4.65 8.48 -9.86
N TYR A 133 -4.96 9.30 -8.83
CA TYR A 133 -4.70 10.73 -8.78
C TYR A 133 -3.24 11.07 -8.40
N ASN A 134 -2.30 10.52 -9.18
CA ASN A 134 -0.88 10.49 -8.88
C ASN A 134 -0.12 11.67 -9.46
N ASN A 135 0.88 12.17 -8.73
CA ASN A 135 1.89 13.03 -9.33
C ASN A 135 2.61 12.31 -10.48
N PRO A 136 3.10 13.02 -11.51
CA PRO A 136 3.67 12.38 -12.70
C PRO A 136 4.84 11.44 -12.42
N LYS A 137 5.65 11.71 -11.40
CA LYS A 137 6.84 10.91 -11.08
C LYS A 137 6.65 10.08 -9.81
N ARG A 138 7.11 8.83 -9.84
CA ARG A 138 7.05 7.87 -8.72
C ARG A 138 7.67 8.41 -7.45
N LEU A 139 8.77 9.16 -7.54
CA LEU A 139 9.50 9.67 -6.38
C LEU A 139 9.12 11.12 -6.00
N GLU A 140 8.07 11.69 -6.61
CA GLU A 140 7.49 12.95 -6.14
C GLU A 140 6.59 12.68 -4.93
N ASP A 141 6.99 13.25 -3.78
CA ASP A 141 6.26 13.09 -2.53
C ASP A 141 4.91 13.82 -2.55
N ASN A 142 3.85 13.09 -2.22
CA ASN A 142 2.53 13.61 -2.00
C ASN A 142 1.69 12.67 -1.14
N ASN A 143 0.97 13.25 -0.18
CA ASN A 143 0.00 12.51 0.62
C ASN A 143 -1.39 12.74 0.06
N TRP A 144 -2.25 11.72 -0.01
CA TRP A 144 -3.60 11.94 -0.57
C TRP A 144 -4.55 12.56 0.44
N VAL A 145 -4.62 12.06 1.67
CA VAL A 145 -5.50 12.59 2.72
C VAL A 145 -4.68 12.95 3.95
N LEU A 146 -4.78 14.19 4.42
CA LEU A 146 -4.21 14.61 5.70
C LEU A 146 -5.28 15.06 6.69
N PHE A 147 -5.34 14.38 7.82
CA PHE A 147 -6.14 14.76 8.98
C PHE A 147 -5.39 15.73 9.87
N TYR A 148 -6.09 16.78 10.29
CA TYR A 148 -5.76 17.70 11.37
C TYR A 148 -7.02 17.91 12.22
N GLY A 149 -6.91 18.64 13.33
CA GLY A 149 -8.06 19.00 14.17
C GLY A 149 -8.59 17.81 14.97
N LYS A 150 -9.89 17.80 15.30
CA LYS A 150 -10.50 16.75 16.15
C LYS A 150 -11.87 16.31 15.64
N HIS A 151 -12.24 15.06 15.95
CA HIS A 151 -13.52 14.43 15.67
C HIS A 151 -13.92 14.39 14.19
N ASN A 152 -12.94 14.52 13.28
CA ASN A 152 -13.17 14.34 11.85
C ASN A 152 -13.35 12.86 11.48
N ARG A 153 -14.08 12.62 10.38
CA ARG A 153 -14.39 11.28 9.88
C ARG A 153 -14.15 11.16 8.37
N MET A 154 -13.55 10.05 7.94
CA MET A 154 -13.56 9.63 6.55
C MET A 154 -14.16 8.23 6.45
N ASP A 155 -15.25 8.10 5.71
CA ASP A 155 -15.97 6.82 5.66
C ASP A 155 -16.69 6.52 4.36
N HIS A 156 -16.82 5.24 4.00
CA HIS A 156 -17.41 4.81 2.73
C HIS A 156 -16.69 5.38 1.50
N CYS A 157 -15.40 5.73 1.62
CA CYS A 157 -14.59 6.20 0.51
C CYS A 157 -13.84 5.06 -0.16
N THR A 158 -13.61 5.17 -1.47
CA THR A 158 -12.69 4.28 -2.21
C THR A 158 -11.42 5.03 -2.54
N ILE A 159 -10.28 4.47 -2.14
CA ILE A 159 -8.96 5.05 -2.37
C ILE A 159 -8.06 3.99 -2.98
N GLN A 160 -7.67 4.16 -4.25
CA GLN A 160 -6.95 3.13 -4.99
C GLN A 160 -6.00 3.69 -6.03
N ASP A 161 -5.03 2.85 -6.42
CA ASP A 161 -4.04 3.09 -7.45
C ASP A 161 -3.13 4.31 -7.15
N LYS A 162 -2.73 4.49 -5.89
CA LYS A 162 -1.60 5.38 -5.55
C LYS A 162 -0.29 4.73 -5.97
N GLN A 163 0.57 5.49 -6.65
CA GLN A 163 1.78 4.99 -7.27
C GLN A 163 3.00 5.88 -7.00
N ASN A 164 2.81 7.17 -6.70
CA ASN A 164 3.91 8.04 -6.27
C ASN A 164 4.15 7.96 -4.75
N MET A 165 5.34 8.40 -4.33
CA MET A 165 5.81 8.45 -2.94
C MET A 165 4.90 9.31 -2.05
N GLY A 166 4.86 8.98 -0.76
CA GLY A 166 4.05 9.65 0.25
C GLY A 166 2.89 8.76 0.72
N VAL A 167 2.44 8.97 1.95
CA VAL A 167 1.42 8.13 2.58
C VAL A 167 0.05 8.35 1.93
N THR A 168 -0.80 7.32 1.81
CA THR A 168 -2.15 7.51 1.27
C THR A 168 -2.98 8.37 2.22
N VAL A 169 -3.07 7.99 3.49
CA VAL A 169 -3.79 8.74 4.53
C VAL A 169 -2.89 8.97 5.74
N ALA A 170 -2.73 10.22 6.18
CA ALA A 170 -1.99 10.53 7.41
C ALA A 170 -2.80 11.33 8.41
N VAL A 171 -2.57 11.07 9.69
CA VAL A 171 -3.03 11.89 10.81
C VAL A 171 -1.85 12.66 11.38
N ILE A 172 -1.96 13.99 11.42
CA ILE A 172 -0.88 14.90 11.81
C ILE A 172 -1.13 15.42 13.23
N LEU A 173 -0.08 15.45 14.06
CA LEU A 173 -0.16 15.72 15.51
C LEU A 173 0.77 16.87 15.94
N ASP A 174 1.11 17.76 14.99
CA ASP A 174 2.14 18.80 15.18
C ASP A 174 1.81 19.73 16.37
N ASP A 175 0.52 19.94 16.67
CA ASP A 175 0.05 20.82 17.75
C ASP A 175 -1.15 20.25 18.56
N GLU A 176 -1.48 20.90 19.68
CA GLU A 176 -2.59 20.53 20.57
C GLU A 176 -3.97 20.58 19.91
N LYS A 177 -4.12 21.36 18.82
CA LYS A 177 -5.37 21.42 18.06
C LYS A 177 -5.65 20.08 17.36
N SER A 178 -4.62 19.27 17.09
CA SER A 178 -4.71 18.00 16.35
C SER A 178 -4.34 16.73 17.15
N ARG A 179 -3.95 16.87 18.43
CA ARG A 179 -3.72 15.76 19.38
C ARG A 179 -5.02 15.35 20.07
N GLU A 180 -5.06 14.13 20.60
CA GLU A 180 -6.25 13.56 21.24
C GLU A 180 -7.49 13.80 20.37
N ASN A 181 -7.36 13.40 19.11
CA ASN A 181 -8.23 13.85 18.04
C ASN A 181 -9.49 13.03 17.89
N PHE A 182 -9.50 11.76 18.31
CA PHE A 182 -10.65 10.88 18.16
C PHE A 182 -11.20 10.84 16.72
N HIS A 183 -10.29 10.90 15.73
CA HIS A 183 -10.67 10.74 14.33
C HIS A 183 -11.21 9.34 14.06
N SER A 184 -12.14 9.23 13.10
CA SER A 184 -12.69 7.96 12.63
C SER A 184 -12.37 7.75 11.16
N ILE A 185 -11.66 6.67 10.85
CA ILE A 185 -11.38 6.21 9.50
C ILE A 185 -12.06 4.85 9.38
N ASP A 186 -13.26 4.82 8.80
CA ASP A 186 -14.11 3.62 8.85
C ASP A 186 -14.88 3.29 7.58
N HIS A 187 -15.16 2.01 7.33
CA HIS A 187 -15.91 1.57 6.12
C HIS A 187 -15.28 2.03 4.80
N ASN A 188 -13.97 2.30 4.75
CA ASN A 188 -13.29 2.67 3.52
C ASN A 188 -12.81 1.42 2.78
N TYR A 189 -12.76 1.50 1.45
CA TYR A 189 -12.07 0.55 0.61
C TYR A 189 -10.71 1.14 0.20
N PHE A 190 -9.64 0.62 0.79
CA PHE A 190 -8.27 0.86 0.37
C PHE A 190 -7.90 -0.20 -0.65
N GLY A 191 -7.99 0.16 -1.92
CA GLY A 191 -7.69 -0.72 -3.02
C GLY A 191 -6.20 -0.85 -3.30
N LYS A 192 -5.91 -1.35 -4.50
CA LYS A 192 -4.56 -1.66 -4.95
C LYS A 192 -3.61 -0.47 -4.77
N ARG A 193 -2.47 -0.72 -4.15
CA ARG A 193 -1.30 0.17 -4.13
C ARG A 193 -0.09 -0.65 -4.49
N ILE A 194 0.51 -0.42 -5.66
CA ILE A 194 1.67 -1.20 -6.11
C ILE A 194 2.92 -0.90 -5.27
N PRO A 195 3.90 -1.81 -5.22
CA PRO A 195 5.15 -1.58 -4.49
C PRO A 195 5.85 -0.29 -4.91
N LEU A 196 6.11 0.60 -3.97
CA LEU A 196 6.77 1.87 -4.30
C LEU A 196 8.22 1.66 -4.74
N GLY A 197 8.87 0.57 -4.32
CA GLY A 197 10.32 0.38 -4.50
C GLY A 197 11.16 1.29 -3.61
N SER A 198 10.56 1.83 -2.54
CA SER A 198 11.20 2.68 -1.53
C SER A 198 10.35 2.74 -0.26
N ASN A 199 10.88 3.39 0.78
CA ASN A 199 10.13 3.87 1.93
C ASN A 199 9.15 5.00 1.55
N GLY A 200 8.14 5.26 2.38
CA GLY A 200 7.11 6.28 2.11
C GLY A 200 5.94 5.72 1.31
N GLY A 201 5.75 4.40 1.40
CA GLY A 201 4.73 3.65 0.69
C GLY A 201 3.45 3.42 1.53
N GLU A 202 3.36 3.99 2.74
CA GLU A 202 2.39 3.56 3.74
C GLU A 202 0.96 3.84 3.29
N THR A 203 0.02 2.92 3.54
CA THR A 203 -1.40 3.20 3.26
C THR A 203 -1.98 4.15 4.31
N ILE A 204 -1.75 3.87 5.60
CA ILE A 204 -2.15 4.79 6.68
C ILE A 204 -0.96 5.08 7.59
N ARG A 205 -0.80 6.33 8.01
CA ARG A 205 0.15 6.72 9.07
C ARG A 205 -0.52 7.58 10.13
N VAL A 206 -0.34 7.25 11.40
CA VAL A 206 -0.88 8.06 12.51
C VAL A 206 0.24 8.65 13.34
N GLY A 207 0.57 9.92 13.08
CA GLY A 207 1.70 10.62 13.69
C GLY A 207 3.01 10.51 12.90
N LEU A 208 4.09 10.90 13.56
CA LEU A 208 5.48 10.85 13.11
C LEU A 208 6.35 10.45 14.30
N SER A 209 7.62 10.13 14.08
CA SER A 209 8.52 9.71 15.17
C SER A 209 8.61 10.76 16.29
N GLN A 210 8.59 12.06 15.96
CA GLN A 210 8.56 13.14 16.97
C GLN A 210 7.24 13.23 17.77
N HIS A 211 6.17 12.56 17.32
CA HIS A 211 4.87 12.53 17.97
C HIS A 211 4.64 11.26 18.79
N ALA A 212 5.66 10.42 18.91
CA ALA A 212 5.55 9.08 19.50
C ALA A 212 4.88 9.08 20.89
N LEU A 213 5.07 10.12 21.69
CA LEU A 213 4.53 10.19 23.06
C LEU A 213 3.17 10.88 23.17
N PHE A 214 2.62 11.41 22.07
CA PHE A 214 1.33 12.08 22.08
C PHE A 214 0.20 11.07 21.86
N ASN A 215 -0.86 11.21 22.66
CA ASN A 215 -2.12 10.53 22.39
C ASN A 215 -2.75 11.09 21.12
N SER A 216 -3.12 10.19 20.22
CA SER A 216 -3.93 10.54 19.06
C SER A 216 -5.37 10.07 19.22
N ASN A 217 -5.61 8.88 19.77
CA ASN A 217 -6.95 8.29 19.88
C ASN A 217 -7.65 8.06 18.52
N THR A 218 -6.89 7.97 17.43
CA THR A 218 -7.46 7.68 16.11
C THR A 218 -8.05 6.27 16.09
N MET A 219 -9.22 6.13 15.48
CA MET A 219 -9.89 4.86 15.23
C MET A 219 -9.81 4.53 13.74
N ILE A 220 -9.23 3.37 13.43
CA ILE A 220 -9.18 2.77 12.10
C ILE A 220 -10.02 1.49 12.16
N THR A 221 -11.30 1.60 11.83
CA THR A 221 -12.28 0.54 12.11
C THR A 221 -13.04 0.09 10.88
N ASP A 222 -13.32 -1.20 10.75
CA ASP A 222 -14.27 -1.71 9.75
C ASP A 222 -13.89 -1.34 8.29
N ASN A 223 -12.59 -1.20 7.98
CA ASN A 223 -12.11 -0.92 6.61
C ASN A 223 -11.72 -2.20 5.87
N PHE A 224 -11.69 -2.11 4.54
CA PHE A 224 -11.20 -3.17 3.66
C PHE A 224 -9.91 -2.73 2.95
N PHE A 225 -8.80 -3.42 3.23
CA PHE A 225 -7.51 -3.25 2.58
C PHE A 225 -7.25 -4.40 1.61
N GLU A 226 -7.22 -4.14 0.31
CA GLU A 226 -7.00 -5.15 -0.72
C GLU A 226 -5.80 -4.78 -1.60
N HIS A 227 -4.76 -5.62 -1.59
CA HIS A 227 -3.54 -5.39 -2.37
C HIS A 227 -2.85 -4.05 -2.08
N CYS A 228 -2.85 -3.65 -0.81
CA CYS A 228 -2.10 -2.49 -0.35
C CYS A 228 -0.62 -2.85 -0.21
N ASP A 229 0.12 -2.87 -1.31
CA ASP A 229 1.47 -3.41 -1.41
C ASP A 229 2.57 -2.34 -1.45
N GLY A 230 2.25 -1.10 -1.08
CA GLY A 230 3.14 0.05 -1.25
C GLY A 230 4.52 -0.12 -0.62
N GLU A 231 4.60 -0.72 0.57
CA GLU A 231 5.85 -0.99 1.28
C GLU A 231 5.65 -1.98 2.44
N THR A 232 6.60 -2.06 3.38
CA THR A 232 6.53 -2.98 4.53
C THR A 232 5.47 -2.59 5.57
N GLU A 233 5.06 -1.32 5.67
CA GLU A 233 4.06 -0.81 6.61
C GLU A 233 2.75 -0.45 5.89
N ILE A 234 1.73 -1.32 5.98
CA ILE A 234 0.38 -1.00 5.48
C ILE A 234 -0.21 0.12 6.34
N ILE A 235 -0.18 -0.09 7.67
CA ILE A 235 -0.53 0.92 8.67
C ILE A 235 0.70 1.15 9.54
N SER A 236 1.14 2.40 9.64
CA SER A 236 2.27 2.82 10.45
C SER A 236 1.80 3.72 11.59
N ILE A 237 1.65 3.15 12.79
CA ILE A 237 1.27 3.89 14.00
C ILE A 237 2.52 4.50 14.60
N LYS A 238 2.51 5.84 14.76
CA LYS A 238 3.62 6.63 15.29
C LYS A 238 3.12 7.61 16.37
N SER A 239 2.22 7.12 17.23
CA SER A 239 1.55 7.87 18.31
C SER A 239 0.86 6.91 19.29
N CYS A 240 0.31 7.45 20.38
CA CYS A 240 -0.29 6.66 21.45
C CYS A 240 -1.82 6.50 21.32
N SER A 241 -2.33 5.45 21.95
CA SER A 241 -3.76 5.23 22.26
C SER A 241 -4.68 5.07 21.05
N ASN A 242 -4.16 4.59 19.92
CA ASN A 242 -4.95 4.35 18.71
C ASN A 242 -5.64 2.99 18.72
N ILE A 243 -6.69 2.85 17.92
CA ILE A 243 -7.50 1.64 17.79
C ILE A 243 -7.51 1.21 16.32
N ILE A 244 -7.15 -0.04 16.06
CA ILE A 244 -7.20 -0.70 14.76
C ILE A 244 -8.07 -1.93 14.92
N ARG A 245 -9.30 -1.89 14.41
CA ARG A 245 -10.30 -2.91 14.75
C ARG A 245 -11.20 -3.32 13.60
N ASN A 246 -11.59 -4.59 13.54
CA ASN A 246 -12.55 -5.15 12.58
C ASN A 246 -12.18 -4.92 11.10
N ASN A 247 -10.90 -4.66 10.79
CA ASN A 247 -10.48 -4.45 9.41
C ASN A 247 -10.22 -5.79 8.73
N LEU A 248 -10.48 -5.84 7.41
CA LEU A 248 -10.06 -6.95 6.56
C LEU A 248 -8.82 -6.53 5.77
N PHE A 249 -7.71 -7.25 5.93
CA PHE A 249 -6.51 -7.15 5.10
C PHE A 249 -6.45 -8.36 4.19
N LYS A 250 -6.75 -8.20 2.90
CA LYS A 250 -6.72 -9.28 1.92
C LYS A 250 -5.55 -9.10 0.96
N GLU A 251 -4.66 -10.09 0.97
CA GLU A 251 -3.56 -10.21 0.02
C GLU A 251 -2.78 -8.89 -0.11
N SER A 252 -2.54 -8.23 1.04
CA SER A 252 -1.79 -6.98 1.14
C SER A 252 -0.38 -7.27 1.65
N PHE A 253 0.61 -6.82 0.90
CA PHE A 253 2.02 -6.93 1.24
C PHE A 253 2.37 -5.91 2.33
N GLY A 254 3.03 -6.35 3.40
CA GLY A 254 3.37 -5.50 4.55
C GLY A 254 2.59 -5.87 5.81
N SER A 255 2.58 -4.98 6.81
CA SER A 255 2.04 -5.25 8.15
C SER A 255 1.36 -4.03 8.78
N VAL A 256 0.55 -4.28 9.81
CA VAL A 256 0.18 -3.25 10.79
C VAL A 256 1.36 -3.10 11.75
N VAL A 257 2.00 -1.93 11.75
CA VAL A 257 3.20 -1.68 12.53
C VAL A 257 2.93 -0.66 13.61
N LEU A 258 3.11 -1.08 14.86
CA LEU A 258 3.10 -0.22 16.04
C LEU A 258 4.48 0.45 16.16
N ARG A 259 4.82 1.26 15.16
CA ARG A 259 6.19 1.70 14.85
C ARG A 259 6.77 2.60 15.93
N HIS A 260 5.98 3.54 16.42
CA HIS A 260 6.26 4.36 17.59
C HIS A 260 4.99 4.57 18.41
N GLY A 261 5.17 4.90 19.69
CA GLY A 261 4.09 5.24 20.60
C GLY A 261 3.42 4.04 21.25
N ASP A 262 2.73 4.32 22.34
CA ASP A 262 2.34 3.34 23.35
C ASP A 262 0.83 3.14 23.42
N ASN A 263 0.40 2.07 24.08
CA ASN A 263 -1.00 1.84 24.44
C ASN A 263 -1.97 1.71 23.26
N ASN A 264 -1.51 1.23 22.10
CA ASN A 264 -2.39 1.01 20.95
C ASN A 264 -3.07 -0.37 21.02
N VAL A 265 -4.25 -0.47 20.39
CA VAL A 265 -5.06 -1.69 20.33
C VAL A 265 -5.24 -2.13 18.88
N VAL A 266 -4.88 -3.39 18.59
CA VAL A 266 -5.13 -4.09 17.34
C VAL A 266 -6.05 -5.27 17.65
N GLU A 267 -7.35 -5.14 17.40
CA GLU A 267 -8.31 -6.18 17.79
C GLU A 267 -9.34 -6.59 16.73
N SER A 268 -9.72 -7.87 16.73
CA SER A 268 -10.78 -8.39 15.84
C SER A 268 -10.53 -8.19 14.33
N ASN A 269 -9.28 -8.00 13.91
CA ASN A 269 -8.93 -7.86 12.50
C ASN A 269 -8.76 -9.23 11.84
N VAL A 270 -8.96 -9.27 10.52
CA VAL A 270 -8.82 -10.47 9.70
C VAL A 270 -7.75 -10.22 8.63
N PHE A 271 -6.70 -11.02 8.64
CA PHE A 271 -5.61 -10.96 7.67
C PHE A 271 -5.65 -12.21 6.78
N LEU A 272 -6.13 -12.06 5.56
CA LEU A 272 -6.22 -13.12 4.55
C LEU A 272 -5.05 -13.00 3.57
N GLY A 273 -3.91 -13.60 3.91
CA GLY A 273 -2.72 -13.61 3.04
C GLY A 273 -2.86 -14.51 1.82
N ASN A 274 -3.65 -15.59 1.92
CA ASN A 274 -3.88 -16.57 0.84
C ASN A 274 -2.59 -17.12 0.21
N GLY A 275 -1.48 -17.15 0.94
CA GLY A 275 -0.19 -17.59 0.44
C GLY A 275 0.54 -16.58 -0.44
N LYS A 276 0.03 -15.35 -0.58
CA LYS A 276 0.75 -14.29 -1.28
C LYS A 276 2.01 -13.91 -0.52
N ASP A 277 3.13 -13.90 -1.22
CA ASP A 277 4.45 -13.55 -0.69
C ASP A 277 4.48 -12.14 -0.06
N GLY A 278 5.25 -12.00 1.03
CA GLY A 278 5.40 -10.73 1.76
C GLY A 278 4.17 -10.25 2.53
N THR A 279 3.07 -11.01 2.57
CA THR A 279 1.91 -10.73 3.42
C THR A 279 2.28 -10.92 4.89
N GLY A 280 2.28 -9.83 5.67
CA GLY A 280 2.60 -9.85 7.09
C GLY A 280 1.37 -9.64 7.97
N GLY A 281 1.59 -9.62 9.28
CA GLY A 281 0.52 -9.43 10.27
C GLY A 281 0.74 -8.18 11.10
N VAL A 282 1.14 -8.36 12.35
CA VAL A 282 1.37 -7.25 13.29
C VAL A 282 2.83 -7.21 13.75
N ARG A 283 3.44 -6.03 13.69
CA ARG A 283 4.77 -5.77 14.28
C ARG A 283 4.62 -4.92 15.54
N VAL A 284 5.07 -5.48 16.66
CA VAL A 284 4.93 -4.93 18.02
C VAL A 284 6.27 -4.36 18.47
N ILE A 285 6.27 -3.06 18.77
CA ILE A 285 7.38 -2.26 19.30
C ILE A 285 6.76 -1.37 20.39
N ASN A 286 7.59 -0.81 21.27
CA ASN A 286 7.16 0.13 22.32
C ASN A 286 6.20 -0.52 23.35
N LYS A 287 5.52 0.29 24.16
CA LYS A 287 4.93 -0.16 25.42
C LYS A 287 3.41 -0.33 25.36
N GLY A 288 2.89 -1.26 26.16
CA GLY A 288 1.46 -1.35 26.47
C GLY A 288 0.58 -1.74 25.29
N GLN A 289 1.14 -2.39 24.26
CA GLN A 289 0.40 -2.74 23.04
C GLN A 289 -0.54 -3.93 23.28
N TRP A 290 -1.73 -3.89 22.68
CA TRP A 290 -2.70 -4.99 22.76
C TRP A 290 -2.98 -5.53 21.36
N VAL A 291 -2.70 -6.80 21.13
CA VAL A 291 -2.98 -7.52 19.88
C VAL A 291 -3.90 -8.68 20.22
N VAL A 292 -5.20 -8.48 20.08
CA VAL A 292 -6.21 -9.39 20.67
C VAL A 292 -7.27 -9.84 19.69
N GLY A 293 -7.55 -11.14 19.65
CA GLY A 293 -8.70 -11.66 18.91
C GLY A 293 -8.58 -11.47 17.40
N ASN A 294 -7.37 -11.52 16.82
CA ASN A 294 -7.17 -11.37 15.37
C ASN A 294 -7.05 -12.75 14.70
N LEU A 295 -7.54 -12.85 13.45
CA LEU A 295 -7.35 -14.03 12.60
C LEU A 295 -6.30 -13.75 11.53
N PHE A 296 -5.26 -14.55 11.49
CA PHE A 296 -4.20 -14.51 10.49
C PHE A 296 -4.20 -15.81 9.69
N TYR A 297 -4.41 -15.70 8.37
CA TYR A 297 -4.57 -16.84 7.49
C TYR A 297 -3.62 -16.77 6.31
N GLY A 298 -2.73 -17.77 6.18
CA GLY A 298 -1.91 -17.92 4.99
C GLY A 298 -0.87 -16.82 4.76
N LEU A 299 -0.37 -16.18 5.83
CA LEU A 299 0.62 -15.11 5.73
C LEU A 299 2.02 -15.63 5.41
N ARG A 300 2.75 -14.95 4.51
CA ARG A 300 4.06 -15.37 3.98
C ARG A 300 5.21 -14.39 4.19
N GLY A 301 5.01 -13.37 5.01
CA GLY A 301 6.08 -12.48 5.44
C GLY A 301 7.05 -13.16 6.41
N ALA A 302 8.25 -12.60 6.52
CA ALA A 302 9.31 -13.03 7.43
C ALA A 302 10.08 -11.81 7.96
N GLY A 303 10.88 -12.02 9.00
CA GLY A 303 11.62 -10.93 9.67
C GLY A 303 10.64 -9.89 10.22
N PHE A 304 10.87 -8.63 9.86
CA PHE A 304 10.00 -7.48 10.18
C PHE A 304 8.55 -7.58 9.65
N ARG A 305 8.29 -8.48 8.70
CA ARG A 305 6.96 -8.75 8.14
C ARG A 305 6.39 -10.08 8.61
N SER A 306 6.99 -10.73 9.60
CA SER A 306 6.46 -12.00 10.11
C SER A 306 4.97 -11.85 10.49
N PRO A 307 4.19 -12.94 10.46
CA PRO A 307 2.77 -12.91 10.83
C PRO A 307 2.52 -12.32 12.23
N LEU A 308 3.52 -12.43 13.10
CA LEU A 308 3.75 -11.60 14.27
C LEU A 308 5.25 -11.32 14.37
N ALA A 309 5.65 -10.08 14.62
CA ALA A 309 7.03 -9.73 14.95
C ALA A 309 7.07 -8.92 16.26
N VAL A 310 7.62 -9.48 17.32
CA VAL A 310 7.89 -8.77 18.59
C VAL A 310 9.36 -8.36 18.58
N MET A 311 9.62 -7.06 18.56
CA MET A 311 10.92 -6.50 18.25
C MET A 311 11.80 -6.28 19.49
N ASN A 312 13.11 -6.52 19.33
CA ASN A 312 14.13 -5.95 20.21
C ASN A 312 14.18 -4.42 20.06
N GLY A 313 14.66 -3.75 21.11
CA GLY A 313 14.89 -2.31 21.15
C GLY A 313 16.36 -1.94 21.31
N VAL A 314 16.63 -0.65 21.18
CA VAL A 314 17.92 -0.04 21.51
C VAL A 314 17.94 0.27 23.01
N PRO A 315 19.00 -0.12 23.75
CA PRO A 315 19.14 0.26 25.16
C PRO A 315 19.05 1.77 25.35
N ASN A 316 18.21 2.21 26.30
CA ASN A 316 17.94 3.64 26.54
C ASN A 316 17.49 4.38 25.26
N SER A 317 16.71 3.72 24.41
CA SER A 317 16.30 4.25 23.11
C SER A 317 15.61 5.60 23.25
N PRO A 318 16.00 6.62 22.45
CA PRO A 318 15.13 7.76 22.23
C PRO A 318 13.86 7.31 21.51
N ALA A 319 12.74 8.00 21.72
CA ALA A 319 11.42 7.62 21.17
C ALA A 319 11.41 7.52 19.62
N ILE A 320 12.31 8.22 18.95
CA ILE A 320 12.45 8.23 17.49
C ILE A 320 13.17 6.99 16.92
N ARG A 321 13.76 6.14 17.77
CA ARG A 321 14.44 4.89 17.37
C ARG A 321 13.52 3.69 17.62
N TYR A 322 14.06 2.55 18.02
CA TYR A 322 13.30 1.34 18.36
C TYR A 322 13.32 1.17 19.87
N VAL A 323 12.21 1.47 20.54
CA VAL A 323 12.00 1.13 21.95
C VAL A 323 11.63 -0.35 22.01
N SER A 324 12.21 -1.12 22.93
CA SER A 324 11.89 -2.54 23.09
C SER A 324 10.38 -2.71 23.30
N ALA A 325 9.82 -3.85 22.86
CA ALA A 325 8.44 -4.16 23.17
C ALA A 325 8.30 -4.40 24.68
N GLN A 326 7.36 -3.71 25.35
CA GLN A 326 7.17 -3.84 26.79
C GLN A 326 5.68 -3.87 27.16
N ASP A 327 5.31 -4.58 28.23
CA ASP A 327 3.97 -4.59 28.80
C ASP A 327 2.85 -4.92 27.79
N ALA A 328 3.18 -5.74 26.78
CA ALA A 328 2.26 -6.04 25.70
C ALA A 328 1.38 -7.25 26.04
N VAL A 329 0.14 -7.24 25.55
CA VAL A 329 -0.80 -8.37 25.65
C VAL A 329 -1.14 -8.86 24.25
N ILE A 330 -0.76 -10.10 23.97
CA ILE A 330 -0.97 -10.79 22.70
C ILE A 330 -1.84 -12.01 22.98
N ALA A 331 -3.15 -11.87 22.78
CA ALA A 331 -4.14 -12.82 23.30
C ALA A 331 -5.21 -13.26 22.29
N ASN A 332 -5.67 -14.51 22.38
CA ASN A 332 -6.78 -15.04 21.57
C ASN A 332 -6.62 -14.84 20.05
N ASN A 333 -5.39 -14.80 19.53
CA ASN A 333 -5.16 -14.73 18.09
C ASN A 333 -5.04 -16.13 17.49
N THR A 334 -5.49 -16.30 16.25
CA THR A 334 -5.26 -17.52 15.47
C THR A 334 -4.32 -17.24 14.31
N TRP A 335 -3.18 -17.93 14.26
CA TRP A 335 -2.33 -18.02 13.08
C TRP A 335 -2.51 -19.38 12.43
N TYR A 336 -3.08 -19.41 11.22
CA TYR A 336 -3.33 -20.65 10.49
C TYR A 336 -2.66 -20.64 9.11
N LYS A 337 -1.82 -21.64 8.85
CA LYS A 337 -1.01 -21.79 7.62
C LYS A 337 -0.11 -20.59 7.33
N CYS A 338 0.33 -19.91 8.37
CA CYS A 338 1.24 -18.78 8.31
C CYS A 338 2.69 -19.25 8.42
N GLU A 339 3.62 -18.44 7.92
CA GLU A 339 5.04 -18.57 8.30
C GLU A 339 5.24 -18.43 9.81
N PRO A 340 6.39 -18.85 10.36
CA PRO A 340 6.66 -18.79 11.79
C PRO A 340 6.56 -17.36 12.35
N LEU A 341 6.08 -17.24 13.59
CA LEU A 341 6.13 -15.98 14.34
C LEU A 341 7.59 -15.62 14.68
N ALA A 342 7.88 -14.34 14.94
CA ALA A 342 9.21 -13.87 15.27
C ALA A 342 9.24 -13.19 16.65
N PHE A 343 10.02 -13.73 17.58
CA PHE A 343 10.27 -13.16 18.90
C PHE A 343 11.69 -12.61 19.01
N CYS A 344 11.81 -11.44 19.64
CA CYS A 344 13.06 -10.69 19.76
C CYS A 344 13.67 -10.28 18.40
N GLU A 345 12.79 -10.09 17.41
CA GLU A 345 13.19 -9.81 16.03
C GLU A 345 14.01 -8.52 15.92
N GLY A 346 14.92 -8.47 14.95
CA GLY A 346 15.83 -7.34 14.76
C GLY A 346 17.00 -7.27 15.73
N SER A 347 17.16 -8.25 16.64
CA SER A 347 18.30 -8.31 17.55
C SER A 347 19.63 -8.19 16.79
N ASN A 348 20.45 -7.26 17.24
CA ASN A 348 21.81 -7.04 16.77
C ASN A 348 22.59 -6.23 17.83
N THR A 349 23.81 -5.81 17.49
CA THR A 349 24.66 -5.04 18.42
C THR A 349 24.03 -3.71 18.87
N GLU A 350 23.20 -3.07 18.04
CA GLU A 350 22.47 -1.84 18.39
C GLU A 350 21.18 -2.16 19.16
N ARG A 351 20.37 -3.08 18.61
CA ARG A 351 19.07 -3.49 19.14
C ARG A 351 19.23 -4.67 20.10
N SER A 352 19.90 -4.43 21.22
CA SER A 352 20.28 -5.43 22.22
C SER A 352 19.38 -5.44 23.46
N GLU A 353 18.34 -4.59 23.54
CA GLU A 353 17.34 -4.63 24.61
C GLU A 353 16.20 -5.58 24.23
N THR A 354 16.07 -6.68 24.97
CA THR A 354 15.04 -7.69 24.72
C THR A 354 13.64 -7.24 25.15
N PRO A 355 12.56 -7.87 24.64
CA PRO A 355 11.20 -7.56 25.10
C PRO A 355 10.99 -7.87 26.58
N HIS A 356 10.16 -7.08 27.25
CA HIS A 356 9.88 -7.22 28.69
C HIS A 356 8.38 -7.32 29.00
N ASN A 357 8.00 -8.20 29.94
CA ASN A 357 6.62 -8.36 30.41
C ASN A 357 5.61 -8.54 29.26
N ILE A 358 5.91 -9.48 28.35
CA ILE A 358 5.06 -9.79 27.19
C ILE A 358 4.13 -10.95 27.53
N TRP A 359 2.84 -10.69 27.59
CA TRP A 359 1.82 -11.72 27.84
C TRP A 359 1.36 -12.33 26.53
N PHE A 360 1.83 -13.53 26.22
CA PHE A 360 1.44 -14.28 25.03
C PHE A 360 0.51 -15.43 25.46
N ILE A 361 -0.80 -15.17 25.43
CA ILE A 361 -1.79 -16.01 26.12
C ILE A 361 -2.90 -16.51 25.21
N ASN A 362 -3.33 -17.75 25.40
CA ASN A 362 -4.52 -18.31 24.77
C ASN A 362 -4.53 -18.12 23.23
N ASN A 363 -3.39 -18.23 22.56
CA ASN A 363 -3.35 -18.14 21.09
C ASN A 363 -3.42 -19.52 20.43
N ILE A 364 -3.81 -19.58 19.15
CA ILE A 364 -3.71 -20.78 18.32
C ILE A 364 -2.64 -20.58 17.23
N ILE A 365 -1.75 -21.55 17.09
CA ILE A 365 -0.80 -21.63 15.96
C ILE A 365 -0.97 -23.00 15.30
N ALA A 366 -1.33 -23.04 14.02
CA ALA A 366 -1.67 -24.28 13.34
C ALA A 366 -1.33 -24.27 11.85
N GLY A 367 -1.14 -25.47 11.27
CA GLY A 367 -0.89 -25.65 9.84
C GLY A 367 0.48 -25.19 9.35
N SER A 368 1.48 -25.16 10.25
CA SER A 368 2.90 -24.90 9.97
C SER A 368 3.76 -25.92 10.73
N ASP A 369 4.95 -26.25 10.20
CA ASP A 369 5.91 -27.13 10.86
C ASP A 369 6.67 -26.45 12.00
N LEU A 370 6.79 -25.12 11.93
CA LEU A 370 7.47 -24.29 12.91
C LEU A 370 6.52 -23.22 13.44
N ALA A 371 6.37 -23.14 14.76
CA ALA A 371 5.48 -22.19 15.41
C ALA A 371 6.09 -20.80 15.46
N TYR A 372 7.35 -20.68 15.89
CA TYR A 372 8.04 -19.41 16.02
C TYR A 372 9.56 -19.55 15.87
N LYS A 373 10.22 -18.41 15.62
CA LYS A 373 11.67 -18.22 15.68
C LYS A 373 11.99 -17.23 16.79
N THR A 374 13.09 -17.48 17.49
CA THR A 374 13.65 -16.60 18.52
C THR A 374 14.99 -16.06 18.05
N PHE A 375 15.19 -14.75 18.16
CA PHE A 375 16.42 -14.09 17.73
C PHE A 375 17.27 -13.57 18.90
N ASP A 376 16.74 -13.70 20.12
CA ASP A 376 17.39 -13.34 21.38
C ASP A 376 16.70 -14.11 22.53
N ASN A 377 17.13 -13.87 23.77
CA ASN A 377 16.52 -14.43 24.96
C ASN A 377 15.04 -14.01 25.10
N THR A 378 14.19 -14.97 25.48
CA THR A 378 12.74 -14.81 25.65
C THR A 378 12.28 -14.79 27.11
N ASP A 379 13.17 -14.59 28.09
CA ASP A 379 12.83 -14.57 29.52
C ASP A 379 11.76 -13.51 29.89
N GLY A 380 11.63 -12.45 29.09
CA GLY A 380 10.60 -11.43 29.26
C GLY A 380 9.19 -11.83 28.81
N PHE A 381 9.00 -13.06 28.31
CA PHE A 381 7.71 -13.56 27.82
C PHE A 381 7.01 -14.46 28.84
N HIS A 382 5.71 -14.21 29.02
CA HIS A 382 4.79 -15.05 29.78
C HIS A 382 3.88 -15.80 28.80
N PHE A 383 4.26 -17.04 28.49
CA PHE A 383 3.47 -17.94 27.66
C PHE A 383 2.46 -18.71 28.52
N ALA A 384 1.18 -18.69 28.17
CA ALA A 384 0.16 -19.49 28.86
C ALA A 384 -1.02 -19.87 27.94
N GLY A 385 -1.48 -21.12 28.03
CA GLY A 385 -2.70 -21.57 27.34
C GLY A 385 -2.65 -21.55 25.82
N ASN A 386 -1.46 -21.43 25.22
CA ASN A 386 -1.30 -21.40 23.77
C ASN A 386 -1.42 -22.81 23.19
N GLN A 387 -2.14 -22.94 22.08
CA GLN A 387 -2.56 -24.21 21.53
C GLN A 387 -1.98 -24.43 20.13
N LEU A 388 -1.50 -25.64 19.85
CA LEU A 388 -0.98 -26.04 18.55
C LEU A 388 -1.60 -27.33 18.02
N SER A 389 -1.74 -27.42 16.70
CA SER A 389 -2.15 -28.66 16.03
C SER A 389 -0.97 -29.59 15.68
N HIS A 390 0.17 -29.00 15.33
CA HIS A 390 1.39 -29.70 14.89
C HIS A 390 2.57 -28.74 14.95
N THR A 391 3.75 -29.22 15.32
CA THR A 391 5.06 -28.56 15.17
C THR A 391 6.15 -29.59 15.35
N GLN A 392 7.30 -29.38 14.71
CA GLN A 392 8.53 -30.17 14.91
C GLN A 392 9.47 -29.52 15.94
N GLN A 393 9.11 -28.33 16.43
CA GLN A 393 9.92 -27.52 17.35
C GLN A 393 9.73 -27.96 18.80
N GLN A 394 10.81 -27.94 19.59
CA GLN A 394 10.70 -27.94 21.05
C GLN A 394 10.11 -26.60 21.52
N LEU A 395 9.00 -26.67 22.26
CA LEU A 395 8.24 -25.49 22.66
C LEU A 395 8.64 -25.01 24.06
N ALA A 396 8.54 -23.70 24.28
CA ALA A 396 8.57 -23.12 25.61
C ALA A 396 7.37 -23.59 26.45
N ALA A 397 7.51 -23.55 27.78
CA ALA A 397 6.38 -23.83 28.68
C ALA A 397 5.23 -22.86 28.41
N GLY A 398 3.97 -23.33 28.53
CA GLY A 398 2.77 -22.53 28.22
C GLY A 398 2.25 -22.68 26.79
N PHE A 399 2.88 -23.53 25.98
CA PHE A 399 2.36 -24.05 24.73
C PHE A 399 1.97 -25.53 24.87
N GLU A 400 0.83 -25.92 24.30
CA GLU A 400 0.29 -27.27 24.40
C GLU A 400 -0.18 -27.79 23.03
N PHE A 401 0.14 -29.05 22.75
CA PHE A 401 -0.47 -29.78 21.64
C PHE A 401 -1.90 -30.16 21.99
N THR A 402 -2.85 -29.81 21.13
CA THR A 402 -4.26 -30.12 21.35
C THR A 402 -4.98 -30.40 20.04
N GLN A 403 -6.04 -31.21 20.14
CA GLN A 403 -6.92 -31.45 19.03
C GLN A 403 -7.78 -30.22 18.78
N LEU A 404 -7.52 -29.53 17.67
CA LEU A 404 -8.32 -28.39 17.23
C LEU A 404 -9.51 -28.84 16.38
N LYS A 405 -10.62 -28.09 16.47
CA LYS A 405 -11.78 -28.30 15.61
C LYS A 405 -11.70 -27.35 14.43
N ASN A 406 -11.90 -27.85 13.22
CA ASN A 406 -12.01 -26.98 12.05
C ASN A 406 -13.42 -26.41 11.93
N VAL A 407 -13.50 -25.11 11.60
CA VAL A 407 -14.74 -24.40 11.29
C VAL A 407 -14.62 -23.74 9.92
N SER A 408 -15.74 -23.66 9.21
CA SER A 408 -15.83 -23.11 7.86
C SER A 408 -16.77 -21.91 7.83
N ILE A 409 -16.32 -20.82 7.23
CA ILE A 409 -17.14 -19.65 6.89
C ILE A 409 -16.94 -19.37 5.40
N GLY A 410 -17.97 -19.61 4.59
CA GLY A 410 -17.85 -19.60 3.13
C GLY A 410 -16.76 -20.58 2.67
N LYS A 411 -15.72 -20.06 2.01
CA LYS A 411 -14.54 -20.84 1.56
C LYS A 411 -13.38 -20.85 2.57
N LEU A 412 -13.47 -20.06 3.63
CA LEU A 412 -12.42 -19.94 4.63
C LEU A 412 -12.57 -21.04 5.67
N ASN A 413 -11.51 -21.82 5.88
CA ASN A 413 -11.44 -22.85 6.91
C ASN A 413 -10.38 -22.47 7.92
N PHE A 414 -10.67 -22.56 9.21
CA PHE A 414 -9.68 -22.25 10.25
C PHE A 414 -9.96 -23.07 11.52
N PRO A 415 -8.92 -23.30 12.34
CA PRO A 415 -9.06 -24.05 13.57
C PRO A 415 -9.58 -23.16 14.71
N VAL A 416 -10.40 -23.76 15.58
CA VAL A 416 -10.85 -23.20 16.86
C VAL A 416 -10.50 -24.17 17.99
N ALA A 417 -10.32 -23.62 19.19
CA ALA A 417 -10.03 -24.39 20.38
C ALA A 417 -11.20 -25.33 20.73
N THR A 418 -10.87 -26.50 21.26
CA THR A 418 -11.83 -27.46 21.84
C THR A 418 -11.81 -27.43 23.37
N ARG A 419 -10.83 -26.74 23.97
CA ARG A 419 -10.62 -26.62 25.40
C ARG A 419 -10.30 -25.18 25.77
N ALA A 420 -10.84 -24.76 26.90
CA ALA A 420 -10.55 -23.47 27.51
C ALA A 420 -9.22 -23.52 28.27
N ALA A 421 -8.56 -22.37 28.36
CA ALA A 421 -7.38 -22.10 29.18
C ALA A 421 -7.63 -20.84 30.03
N PRO A 422 -7.13 -20.80 31.28
CA PRO A 422 -7.37 -19.67 32.18
C PRO A 422 -6.74 -18.38 31.67
N VAL A 423 -7.40 -17.27 31.93
CA VAL A 423 -6.88 -15.91 31.68
C VAL A 423 -6.54 -15.30 33.04
N PRO A 424 -5.33 -14.77 33.26
CA PRO A 424 -4.97 -14.10 34.51
C PRO A 424 -5.95 -12.96 34.86
N ASP A 425 -6.34 -12.85 36.11
CA ASP A 425 -7.35 -11.87 36.56
C ASP A 425 -6.91 -10.41 36.31
N SER A 426 -5.61 -10.12 36.46
CA SER A 426 -5.04 -8.80 36.15
C SER A 426 -5.23 -8.43 34.68
N ILE A 427 -5.02 -9.37 33.78
CA ILE A 427 -5.19 -9.19 32.34
C ILE A 427 -6.67 -9.03 31.99
N ARG A 428 -7.55 -9.85 32.58
CA ARG A 428 -9.00 -9.74 32.39
C ARG A 428 -9.54 -8.37 32.83
N LEU A 429 -9.10 -7.87 33.99
CA LEU A 429 -9.50 -6.56 34.50
C LEU A 429 -9.04 -5.41 33.60
N LEU A 430 -7.81 -5.49 33.07
CA LEU A 430 -7.30 -4.49 32.13
C LEU A 430 -8.01 -4.55 30.78
N ALA A 431 -8.36 -5.75 30.31
CA ALA A 431 -9.10 -5.94 29.06
C ALA A 431 -10.43 -5.18 29.08
N GLY A 432 -11.21 -5.29 30.16
CA GLY A 432 -12.49 -4.58 30.31
C GLY A 432 -12.40 -3.05 30.32
N LYS A 433 -11.19 -2.47 30.38
CA LYS A 433 -10.94 -1.03 30.26
C LYS A 433 -10.42 -0.60 28.89
N LYS A 434 -9.81 -1.52 28.14
CA LYS A 434 -9.06 -1.22 26.89
C LYS A 434 -9.74 -1.76 25.64
N LEU A 435 -10.42 -2.90 25.73
CA LEU A 435 -11.00 -3.62 24.61
C LEU A 435 -12.50 -3.42 24.55
N LEU A 436 -13.09 -3.59 23.37
CA LEU A 436 -14.55 -3.72 23.25
C LEU A 436 -15.05 -5.12 23.61
N MET A 437 -14.16 -6.11 23.64
CA MET A 437 -14.48 -7.50 23.95
C MET A 437 -13.66 -8.01 25.12
N ASP A 438 -14.23 -8.96 25.87
CA ASP A 438 -13.48 -9.69 26.89
C ASP A 438 -12.46 -10.63 26.26
N ILE A 439 -11.31 -10.79 26.92
CA ILE A 439 -10.36 -11.85 26.61
C ILE A 439 -11.01 -13.19 26.95
N SER A 440 -11.06 -14.07 25.96
CA SER A 440 -11.73 -15.36 26.07
C SER A 440 -10.85 -16.40 26.74
N THR A 441 -11.49 -17.29 27.49
CA THR A 441 -10.83 -18.51 27.95
C THR A 441 -10.65 -19.52 26.83
N ASN A 442 -11.39 -19.43 25.71
CA ASN A 442 -11.10 -20.26 24.54
C ASN A 442 -9.90 -19.68 23.77
N ALA A 443 -8.92 -20.53 23.50
CA ALA A 443 -7.74 -20.10 22.74
C ALA A 443 -8.09 -19.74 21.29
N GLY A 444 -7.34 -18.78 20.74
CA GLY A 444 -7.44 -18.30 19.38
C GLY A 444 -8.70 -17.49 19.08
N PHE A 445 -8.82 -17.11 17.82
CA PHE A 445 -9.99 -16.48 17.24
C PHE A 445 -11.15 -17.50 17.20
N TYR A 446 -12.21 -17.25 17.96
CA TYR A 446 -13.32 -18.20 18.15
C TYR A 446 -14.68 -17.64 17.69
N ASP A 447 -14.81 -16.33 17.49
CA ASP A 447 -16.08 -15.68 17.15
C ASP A 447 -16.35 -15.73 15.64
N THR A 448 -16.98 -16.83 15.22
CA THR A 448 -17.41 -17.07 13.83
C THR A 448 -18.37 -16.01 13.31
N LYS A 449 -19.31 -15.53 14.14
CA LYS A 449 -20.23 -14.46 13.75
C LYS A 449 -19.48 -13.15 13.51
N LYS A 450 -18.47 -12.87 14.34
CA LYS A 450 -17.60 -11.71 14.13
C LYS A 450 -16.85 -11.80 12.82
N LEU A 451 -16.26 -12.96 12.49
CA LEU A 451 -15.59 -13.16 11.20
C LEU A 451 -16.53 -12.96 10.00
N GLU A 452 -17.73 -13.54 10.05
CA GLU A 452 -18.76 -13.31 9.03
C GLU A 452 -19.09 -11.83 8.90
N SER A 453 -19.25 -11.13 10.02
CA SER A 453 -19.55 -9.69 10.01
C SER A 453 -18.44 -8.84 9.39
N VAL A 454 -17.16 -9.14 9.69
CA VAL A 454 -16.00 -8.41 9.15
C VAL A 454 -15.89 -8.63 7.64
N ILE A 455 -16.03 -9.88 7.18
CA ILE A 455 -15.98 -10.21 5.75
C ILE A 455 -17.17 -9.56 5.02
N LYS A 456 -18.38 -9.69 5.56
CA LYS A 456 -19.59 -9.10 4.97
C LYS A 456 -19.46 -7.58 4.90
N ASN A 457 -19.01 -6.92 5.96
CA ASN A 457 -18.79 -5.48 5.98
C ASN A 457 -17.81 -5.04 4.89
N ALA A 458 -16.69 -5.74 4.73
CA ALA A 458 -15.68 -5.42 3.73
C ALA A 458 -16.23 -5.41 2.29
N TYR A 459 -17.11 -6.35 1.94
CA TYR A 459 -17.68 -6.42 0.59
C TYR A 459 -18.96 -5.58 0.43
N ASP A 460 -19.84 -5.58 1.43
CA ASP A 460 -21.18 -4.99 1.32
C ASP A 460 -21.22 -3.53 1.74
N SER A 461 -20.36 -3.10 2.65
CA SER A 461 -20.42 -1.75 3.25
C SER A 461 -19.25 -0.87 2.82
N CYS A 462 -18.04 -1.42 2.67
CA CYS A 462 -16.88 -0.58 2.40
C CYS A 462 -16.88 0.05 1.00
N GLY A 463 -16.34 1.27 0.93
CA GLY A 463 -16.09 1.98 -0.32
C GLY A 463 -17.31 2.64 -0.95
N ALA A 464 -17.05 3.47 -1.95
CA ALA A 464 -18.07 4.19 -2.68
C ALA A 464 -18.79 3.24 -3.66
N LYS A 465 -20.06 2.91 -3.38
CA LYS A 465 -20.82 1.87 -4.11
C LYS A 465 -21.15 2.22 -5.56
N TRP A 466 -21.07 3.50 -5.91
CA TRP A 466 -21.29 3.97 -7.27
C TRP A 466 -20.07 3.75 -8.18
N LEU A 467 -18.88 3.46 -7.63
CA LEU A 467 -17.69 3.18 -8.42
C LEU A 467 -17.79 1.76 -9.00
N ILE A 468 -17.96 1.68 -10.32
CA ILE A 468 -17.98 0.42 -11.05
C ILE A 468 -16.57 0.15 -11.58
N ALA A 469 -16.03 -1.04 -11.32
CA ALA A 469 -14.73 -1.43 -11.86
C ALA A 469 -14.73 -1.35 -13.40
N ALA A 470 -13.71 -0.70 -13.96
CA ALA A 470 -13.55 -0.64 -15.41
C ALA A 470 -13.45 -2.05 -16.00
N ILE A 471 -14.23 -2.31 -17.06
CA ILE A 471 -14.14 -3.57 -17.81
C ILE A 471 -12.78 -3.55 -18.52
N LYS A 472 -11.83 -4.38 -18.05
CA LYS A 472 -10.58 -4.59 -18.77
C LYS A 472 -10.87 -5.38 -20.03
N THR A 473 -10.67 -4.74 -21.18
CA THR A 473 -10.53 -5.47 -22.43
C THR A 473 -9.21 -6.26 -22.40
N ASN A 474 -9.16 -7.36 -23.14
CA ASN A 474 -7.91 -8.09 -23.41
C ASN A 474 -7.79 -8.26 -24.93
N ASN A 475 -8.01 -7.18 -25.68
CA ASN A 475 -7.96 -7.28 -27.13
C ASN A 475 -6.51 -7.59 -27.55
N LYS A 476 -6.38 -8.53 -28.48
CA LYS A 476 -5.09 -9.07 -28.91
C LYS A 476 -4.94 -8.91 -30.41
N LEU A 477 -3.88 -8.24 -30.83
CA LEU A 477 -3.53 -8.11 -32.25
C LEU A 477 -2.20 -8.81 -32.54
N THR A 478 -2.06 -9.28 -33.78
CA THR A 478 -0.83 -9.90 -34.26
C THR A 478 -0.44 -9.31 -35.60
N TYR A 479 0.80 -8.86 -35.70
CA TYR A 479 1.38 -8.27 -36.90
C TYR A 479 2.59 -9.07 -37.37
N THR A 480 2.90 -8.92 -38.65
CA THR A 480 4.14 -9.44 -39.24
C THR A 480 4.91 -8.26 -39.82
N CYS A 481 6.18 -8.13 -39.44
CA CYS A 481 7.05 -7.06 -39.90
C CYS A 481 8.23 -7.67 -40.64
N LYS A 482 8.53 -7.17 -41.85
CA LYS A 482 9.65 -7.64 -42.67
C LYS A 482 10.91 -6.78 -42.52
N ASP A 483 10.79 -5.61 -41.89
CA ASP A 483 11.86 -4.63 -41.72
C ASP A 483 11.60 -3.74 -40.48
N ALA A 484 12.57 -2.90 -40.13
CA ALA A 484 12.52 -2.01 -38.96
C ALA A 484 11.45 -0.92 -39.09
N ALA A 485 11.19 -0.42 -40.30
CA ALA A 485 10.18 0.62 -40.53
C ALA A 485 8.77 0.09 -40.23
N GLN A 486 8.45 -1.12 -40.67
CA GLN A 486 7.19 -1.78 -40.32
C GLN A 486 7.09 -2.07 -38.82
N LEU A 487 8.17 -2.50 -38.18
CA LEU A 487 8.19 -2.69 -36.73
C LEU A 487 7.88 -1.38 -35.99
N ALA A 488 8.53 -0.28 -36.38
CA ALA A 488 8.29 1.05 -35.81
C ALA A 488 6.83 1.49 -35.98
N ALA A 489 6.27 1.35 -37.19
CA ALA A 489 4.88 1.70 -37.47
C ALA A 489 3.90 0.92 -36.58
N GLN A 490 4.08 -0.40 -36.44
CA GLN A 490 3.17 -1.22 -35.62
C GLN A 490 3.26 -0.90 -34.12
N LEU A 491 4.45 -0.55 -33.63
CA LEU A 491 4.62 -0.12 -32.24
C LEU A 491 3.94 1.25 -31.96
N ALA A 492 3.97 2.17 -32.93
CA ALA A 492 3.34 3.49 -32.80
C ALA A 492 1.81 3.44 -32.94
N GLU A 493 1.31 2.59 -33.84
CA GLU A 493 -0.11 2.55 -34.23
C GLU A 493 -0.96 1.63 -33.36
N THR A 494 -0.38 0.58 -32.76
CA THR A 494 -1.19 -0.39 -32.00
C THR A 494 -1.96 0.27 -30.86
N ARG A 495 -3.23 -0.14 -30.71
CA ARG A 495 -4.13 0.25 -29.62
C ARG A 495 -4.62 -0.98 -28.84
N ALA A 496 -4.08 -2.16 -29.14
CA ALA A 496 -4.43 -3.38 -28.44
C ALA A 496 -3.77 -3.46 -27.06
N ASP A 497 -4.47 -4.08 -26.11
CA ASP A 497 -3.97 -4.39 -24.77
C ASP A 497 -2.78 -5.33 -24.85
N ILE A 498 -2.79 -6.25 -25.83
CA ILE A 498 -1.70 -7.18 -26.13
C ILE A 498 -1.40 -7.16 -27.64
N THR A 499 -0.15 -6.91 -28.00
CA THR A 499 0.30 -6.97 -29.40
C THR A 499 1.44 -7.98 -29.56
N ILE A 500 1.29 -8.89 -30.51
CA ILE A 500 2.35 -9.82 -30.92
C ILE A 500 2.90 -9.37 -32.28
N ILE A 501 4.21 -9.18 -32.39
CA ILE A 501 4.87 -8.83 -33.64
C ILE A 501 5.78 -9.99 -34.04
N ARG A 502 5.63 -10.48 -35.28
CA ARG A 502 6.46 -11.54 -35.86
C ARG A 502 7.43 -10.95 -36.87
N LEU A 503 8.73 -11.09 -36.59
CA LEU A 503 9.81 -10.68 -37.47
C LEU A 503 10.02 -11.76 -38.55
N THR A 504 9.85 -11.38 -39.81
CA THR A 504 10.01 -12.27 -40.97
C THR A 504 11.17 -11.93 -41.89
N GLY A 505 11.66 -10.68 -41.83
CA GLY A 505 12.87 -10.25 -42.53
C GLY A 505 14.15 -10.85 -41.95
N THR A 506 15.24 -10.70 -42.70
CA THR A 506 16.60 -11.07 -42.28
C THR A 506 17.47 -9.87 -41.90
N ASP A 507 16.99 -8.64 -42.12
CA ASP A 507 17.72 -7.40 -41.87
C ASP A 507 16.77 -6.32 -41.34
N TYR A 508 17.15 -5.65 -40.27
CA TYR A 508 16.41 -4.56 -39.61
C TYR A 508 17.39 -3.44 -39.29
N GLU A 509 17.39 -2.40 -40.12
CA GLU A 509 18.19 -1.19 -39.93
C GLU A 509 17.40 -0.17 -39.11
N PHE A 510 17.86 0.14 -37.90
CA PHE A 510 17.25 1.10 -37.01
C PHE A 510 17.85 2.50 -37.22
N THR A 511 17.00 3.49 -37.40
CA THR A 511 17.40 4.90 -37.55
C THR A 511 17.10 5.74 -36.31
N GLU A 512 16.23 5.26 -35.43
CA GLU A 512 15.79 5.92 -34.20
C GLU A 512 15.37 4.88 -33.14
N PRO A 513 15.33 5.24 -31.85
CA PRO A 513 14.81 4.37 -30.80
C PRO A 513 13.32 4.08 -30.96
N LEU A 514 12.92 2.81 -30.80
CA LEU A 514 11.54 2.36 -30.90
C LEU A 514 10.86 2.40 -29.53
N GLN A 515 9.76 3.15 -29.45
CA GLN A 515 8.97 3.30 -28.23
C GLN A 515 8.03 2.10 -28.03
N VAL A 516 8.07 1.50 -26.84
CA VAL A 516 7.20 0.39 -26.44
C VAL A 516 6.20 0.90 -25.41
N ASN A 517 4.94 1.09 -25.82
CA ASN A 517 3.89 1.80 -25.06
C ASN A 517 2.76 0.91 -24.49
N LYS A 518 2.86 -0.42 -24.64
CA LYS A 518 1.80 -1.41 -24.32
C LYS A 518 2.42 -2.78 -23.98
N ASN A 519 1.60 -3.81 -23.80
CA ASN A 519 2.08 -5.18 -23.69
C ASN A 519 2.47 -5.70 -25.08
N ILE A 520 3.77 -5.65 -25.38
CA ILE A 520 4.34 -6.02 -26.67
C ILE A 520 5.14 -7.32 -26.53
N THR A 521 4.89 -8.27 -27.43
CA THR A 521 5.72 -9.46 -27.61
C THR A 521 6.29 -9.47 -29.01
N ILE A 522 7.62 -9.41 -29.16
CA ILE A 522 8.31 -9.58 -30.43
C ILE A 522 8.87 -11.00 -30.50
N THR A 523 8.57 -11.66 -31.60
CA THR A 523 8.99 -13.03 -31.90
C THR A 523 9.63 -13.09 -33.28
N ALA A 524 10.45 -14.10 -33.52
CA ALA A 524 11.02 -14.36 -34.84
C ALA A 524 10.87 -15.83 -35.23
N SER A 525 10.98 -16.11 -36.53
CA SER A 525 11.32 -17.46 -36.99
C SER A 525 12.76 -17.80 -36.60
N SER A 526 13.15 -19.08 -36.62
CA SER A 526 14.52 -19.55 -36.29
C SER A 526 15.64 -19.01 -37.19
N LYS A 527 15.29 -18.24 -38.23
CA LYS A 527 16.24 -17.60 -39.13
C LYS A 527 17.12 -16.58 -38.38
N LYS A 528 18.39 -16.50 -38.78
CA LYS A 528 19.30 -15.46 -38.31
C LYS A 528 18.85 -14.10 -38.85
N ILE A 529 18.76 -13.11 -37.97
CA ILE A 529 18.35 -11.73 -38.27
C ILE A 529 19.52 -10.80 -37.96
N ARG A 530 19.87 -9.92 -38.89
CA ARG A 530 20.84 -8.85 -38.64
C ARG A 530 20.12 -7.59 -38.18
N PHE A 531 20.54 -7.03 -37.05
CA PHE A 531 20.13 -5.72 -36.61
C PHE A 531 21.28 -4.75 -36.81
N THR A 532 21.01 -3.62 -37.45
CA THR A 532 22.03 -2.64 -37.84
C THR A 532 21.57 -1.22 -37.52
N SER A 533 22.51 -0.29 -37.42
CA SER A 533 22.19 1.15 -37.45
C SER A 533 23.33 1.92 -38.10
N LYS A 534 22.98 2.97 -38.86
CA LYS A 534 23.97 3.88 -39.47
C LYS A 534 24.38 5.01 -38.53
N THR A 535 23.56 5.28 -37.53
CA THR A 535 23.78 6.30 -36.51
C THR A 535 23.94 5.65 -35.15
N LYS A 536 24.67 6.34 -34.26
CA LYS A 536 24.79 5.94 -32.86
C LYS A 536 23.45 6.21 -32.14
N LEU A 537 22.80 5.16 -31.66
CA LEU A 537 21.56 5.23 -30.90
C LEU A 537 21.83 5.14 -29.39
N ALA A 538 21.02 5.86 -28.60
CA ALA A 538 21.02 5.65 -27.15
C ALA A 538 20.42 4.28 -26.79
N ALA A 539 19.36 3.87 -27.47
CA ALA A 539 18.73 2.56 -27.31
C ALA A 539 18.07 2.10 -28.62
N VAL A 540 17.86 0.78 -28.79
CA VAL A 540 16.98 0.24 -29.85
C VAL A 540 15.53 0.25 -29.39
N PHE A 541 15.24 -0.29 -28.21
CA PHE A 541 13.91 -0.30 -27.61
C PHE A 541 13.89 0.54 -26.34
N GLU A 542 12.96 1.51 -26.28
CA GLU A 542 12.67 2.29 -25.08
C GLU A 542 11.34 1.81 -24.50
N VAL A 543 11.39 1.13 -23.35
CA VAL A 543 10.22 0.53 -22.69
C VAL A 543 9.58 1.55 -21.76
N ASN A 544 8.44 2.09 -22.18
CA ASN A 544 7.76 3.14 -21.44
C ASN A 544 6.99 2.57 -20.24
N ALA A 545 6.79 3.43 -19.25
CA ALA A 545 6.10 3.12 -18.01
C ALA A 545 4.74 2.45 -18.25
N GLY A 546 4.43 1.44 -17.44
CA GLY A 546 3.20 0.64 -17.58
C GLY A 546 3.24 -0.45 -18.67
N SER A 547 4.36 -0.60 -19.39
CA SER A 547 4.46 -1.58 -20.48
C SER A 547 5.05 -2.92 -20.03
N TYR A 548 4.57 -4.00 -20.65
CA TYR A 548 5.17 -5.34 -20.57
C TYR A 548 5.86 -5.68 -21.90
N PHE A 549 7.18 -5.81 -21.91
CA PHE A 549 7.96 -6.09 -23.11
C PHE A 549 8.54 -7.49 -23.12
N THR A 550 8.25 -8.27 -24.16
CA THR A 550 8.80 -9.62 -24.36
C THR A 550 9.58 -9.72 -25.66
N LEU A 551 10.82 -10.19 -25.58
CA LEU A 551 11.57 -10.72 -26.73
C LEU A 551 11.68 -12.23 -26.60
N GLN A 552 11.16 -12.95 -27.59
CA GLN A 552 11.07 -14.39 -27.54
C GLN A 552 11.50 -15.06 -28.84
N GLY A 553 12.45 -15.99 -28.74
CA GLY A 553 12.81 -16.86 -29.86
C GLY A 553 13.61 -16.18 -30.97
N LEU A 554 14.29 -15.06 -30.70
CA LEU A 554 15.10 -14.37 -31.69
C LEU A 554 16.43 -15.10 -31.93
N ASN A 555 16.93 -15.08 -33.16
CA ASN A 555 18.31 -15.41 -33.50
C ASN A 555 18.96 -14.15 -34.12
N ALA A 556 19.41 -13.23 -33.26
CA ALA A 556 19.81 -11.89 -33.63
C ALA A 556 21.34 -11.72 -33.63
N ASP A 557 21.85 -11.14 -34.71
CA ASP A 557 23.23 -10.66 -34.87
C ASP A 557 23.22 -9.15 -34.80
N LEU A 558 23.86 -8.62 -33.76
CA LEU A 558 23.89 -7.20 -33.41
C LEU A 558 25.25 -6.57 -33.74
N ALA A 559 26.16 -7.25 -34.46
CA ALA A 559 27.50 -6.74 -34.74
C ALA A 559 27.52 -5.43 -35.55
N GLY A 560 26.50 -5.20 -36.38
CA GLY A 560 26.34 -3.97 -37.16
C GLY A 560 25.52 -2.87 -36.45
N LEU A 561 25.12 -3.10 -35.20
CA LEU A 561 24.27 -2.17 -34.45
C LEU A 561 25.13 -1.21 -33.62
N GLN A 562 25.04 0.09 -33.94
CA GLN A 562 25.68 1.15 -33.17
C GLN A 562 24.69 1.69 -32.13
N ALA A 563 24.56 1.00 -30.99
CA ALA A 563 23.70 1.45 -29.89
C ALA A 563 24.36 1.25 -28.53
N GLU A 564 24.15 2.18 -27.60
CA GLU A 564 24.64 2.01 -26.22
C GLU A 564 23.86 0.93 -25.46
N ASN A 565 22.55 0.87 -25.71
CA ASN A 565 21.63 -0.07 -25.08
C ASN A 565 20.80 -0.79 -26.15
N PHE A 566 20.57 -2.09 -25.99
CA PHE A 566 19.58 -2.78 -26.81
C PHE A 566 18.17 -2.49 -26.28
N ILE A 567 17.99 -2.54 -24.96
CA ILE A 567 16.76 -2.17 -24.27
C ILE A 567 17.08 -1.16 -23.17
N LEU A 568 16.32 -0.07 -23.11
CA LEU A 568 16.38 0.96 -22.09
C LEU A 568 14.99 1.17 -21.49
N THR A 569 14.88 1.24 -20.17
CA THR A 569 13.60 1.58 -19.52
C THR A 569 13.31 3.09 -19.58
N GLU A 570 12.05 3.45 -19.35
CA GLU A 570 11.54 4.82 -19.25
C GLU A 570 12.47 5.75 -18.43
N LYS A 571 12.65 6.99 -18.89
CA LYS A 571 13.67 7.91 -18.36
C LYS A 571 13.14 8.95 -17.38
N ASP A 572 11.82 9.10 -17.28
CA ASP A 572 11.21 10.23 -16.57
C ASP A 572 10.89 9.90 -15.11
N GLY A 573 11.05 8.62 -14.71
CA GLY A 573 10.74 8.14 -13.37
C GLY A 573 9.24 8.13 -13.13
N ASN A 574 8.47 7.76 -14.15
CA ASN A 574 7.02 7.71 -14.10
C ASN A 574 6.52 6.75 -13.01
N THR A 575 5.27 6.93 -12.61
CA THR A 575 4.62 6.15 -11.56
C THR A 575 4.35 4.69 -11.90
N ALA A 576 4.07 4.39 -13.17
CA ALA A 576 3.74 3.05 -13.62
C ALA A 576 5.01 2.19 -13.83
N HIS A 577 4.99 0.95 -13.34
CA HIS A 577 6.14 0.06 -13.46
C HIS A 577 6.26 -0.56 -14.85
N VAL A 578 7.47 -1.00 -15.20
CA VAL A 578 7.72 -1.79 -16.40
C VAL A 578 7.91 -3.27 -16.06
N ASN A 579 7.71 -4.14 -17.04
CA ASN A 579 8.04 -5.57 -16.93
C ASN A 579 8.74 -6.02 -18.21
N ILE A 580 9.80 -6.81 -18.08
CA ILE A 580 10.63 -7.22 -19.24
C ILE A 580 10.90 -8.73 -19.19
N ASN A 581 10.71 -9.41 -20.32
CA ASN A 581 10.96 -10.83 -20.47
C ASN A 581 11.79 -11.13 -21.72
N LEU A 582 13.01 -11.63 -21.55
CA LEU A 582 13.88 -12.12 -22.60
C LEU A 582 13.96 -13.64 -22.49
N THR A 583 13.34 -14.37 -23.43
CA THR A 583 13.31 -15.82 -23.37
C THR A 583 13.66 -16.51 -24.69
N LYS A 584 14.48 -17.57 -24.62
CA LYS A 584 14.82 -18.41 -25.79
C LYS A 584 15.47 -17.65 -26.95
N ASN A 585 16.22 -16.57 -26.66
CA ASN A 585 16.90 -15.79 -27.69
C ASN A 585 18.35 -16.23 -27.85
N SER A 586 18.87 -16.21 -29.07
CA SER A 586 20.29 -16.22 -29.39
C SER A 586 20.68 -14.80 -29.83
N ILE A 587 21.52 -14.12 -29.06
CA ILE A 587 21.97 -12.74 -29.32
C ILE A 587 23.49 -12.76 -29.47
N ALA A 588 24.01 -12.23 -30.58
CA ALA A 588 25.43 -12.25 -30.88
C ALA A 588 26.01 -10.87 -31.24
N GLY A 589 27.28 -10.63 -30.91
CA GLY A 589 28.07 -9.53 -31.47
C GLY A 589 27.79 -8.14 -30.91
N PHE A 590 27.09 -8.01 -29.77
CA PHE A 590 26.72 -6.71 -29.22
C PHE A 590 27.77 -6.12 -28.26
N THR A 591 28.10 -4.84 -28.42
CA THR A 591 28.91 -4.08 -27.45
C THR A 591 28.03 -3.01 -26.79
N GLY A 592 27.71 -3.18 -25.51
CA GLY A 592 26.83 -2.27 -24.76
C GLY A 592 26.03 -2.99 -23.68
N ASN A 593 24.89 -2.39 -23.29
CA ASN A 593 23.94 -3.02 -22.37
C ASN A 593 22.83 -3.74 -23.14
N ILE A 594 22.60 -5.03 -22.88
CA ILE A 594 21.40 -5.71 -23.41
C ILE A 594 20.14 -5.09 -22.78
N LEU A 595 20.20 -4.83 -21.49
CA LEU A 595 19.15 -4.10 -20.76
C LEU A 595 19.79 -3.15 -19.76
N LYS A 596 19.38 -1.89 -19.81
CA LYS A 596 19.71 -0.88 -18.80
C LYS A 596 18.44 -0.28 -18.23
N ALA A 597 18.36 -0.22 -16.91
CA ALA A 597 17.32 0.53 -16.23
C ALA A 597 17.76 2.00 -16.06
N SER A 598 16.96 2.94 -16.56
CA SER A 598 17.16 4.37 -16.34
C SER A 598 16.97 4.73 -14.87
N LYS A 599 17.59 5.83 -14.43
CA LYS A 599 17.41 6.38 -13.07
C LYS A 599 15.93 6.68 -12.82
N SER A 600 15.47 6.42 -11.61
CA SER A 600 14.10 6.48 -11.11
C SER A 600 13.10 5.52 -11.76
N SER A 601 13.46 4.79 -12.81
CA SER A 601 12.60 3.74 -13.36
C SER A 601 12.50 2.55 -12.41
N TYR A 602 11.38 1.82 -12.46
CA TYR A 602 11.15 0.67 -11.61
C TYR A 602 10.46 -0.47 -12.37
N ALA A 603 11.00 -1.67 -12.22
CA ALA A 603 10.47 -2.89 -12.79
C ALA A 603 9.94 -3.83 -11.71
N ASP A 604 8.67 -4.25 -11.84
CA ASP A 604 8.10 -5.30 -10.98
C ASP A 604 8.84 -6.63 -11.18
N SER A 605 9.12 -6.96 -12.44
CA SER A 605 9.89 -8.15 -12.78
C SER A 605 10.68 -8.00 -14.08
N VAL A 606 11.90 -8.52 -14.03
CA VAL A 606 12.73 -8.79 -15.20
C VAL A 606 13.06 -10.27 -15.25
N VAL A 607 12.74 -10.92 -16.36
CA VAL A 607 13.02 -12.35 -16.59
C VAL A 607 13.95 -12.49 -17.79
N ILE A 608 15.11 -13.11 -17.58
CA ILE A 608 16.12 -13.40 -18.59
C ILE A 608 16.39 -14.91 -18.51
N SER A 609 15.75 -15.67 -19.40
CA SER A 609 15.78 -17.13 -19.32
C SER A 609 16.02 -17.85 -20.63
N GLN A 610 16.80 -18.93 -20.59
CA GLN A 610 17.00 -19.79 -21.78
C GLN A 610 17.62 -19.06 -22.97
N ASN A 611 18.41 -18.00 -22.74
CA ASN A 611 19.07 -17.25 -23.81
C ASN A 611 20.50 -17.72 -24.04
N ASN A 612 21.02 -17.49 -25.24
CA ASN A 612 22.41 -17.67 -25.60
C ASN A 612 23.00 -16.31 -26.03
N PHE A 613 23.98 -15.81 -25.29
CA PHE A 613 24.71 -14.57 -25.58
C PHE A 613 26.10 -14.93 -26.10
N ASN A 614 26.43 -14.57 -27.35
CA ASN A 614 27.70 -14.94 -27.99
C ASN A 614 28.51 -13.72 -28.39
N ASN A 615 29.81 -13.68 -28.06
CA ASN A 615 30.73 -12.61 -28.46
C ASN A 615 30.17 -11.22 -28.10
N THR A 616 29.77 -11.04 -26.84
CA THR A 616 29.19 -9.77 -26.35
C THR A 616 30.18 -9.04 -25.46
N LYS A 617 30.11 -7.70 -25.41
CA LYS A 617 31.02 -6.88 -24.61
C LYS A 617 30.28 -5.80 -23.84
N GLY A 618 30.77 -5.47 -22.63
CA GLY A 618 30.22 -4.40 -21.78
C GLY A 618 29.50 -4.94 -20.54
N THR A 619 28.51 -4.20 -20.05
CA THR A 619 27.67 -4.66 -18.92
C THR A 619 26.34 -5.15 -19.46
N LEU A 620 26.05 -6.46 -19.48
CA LEU A 620 24.83 -6.95 -20.16
C LEU A 620 23.54 -6.44 -19.51
N PHE A 621 23.43 -6.53 -18.19
CA PHE A 621 22.25 -6.10 -17.44
C PHE A 621 22.64 -5.08 -16.37
N SER A 622 22.17 -3.84 -16.50
CA SER A 622 22.51 -2.71 -15.62
C SER A 622 21.29 -2.17 -14.87
N PHE A 623 21.32 -2.30 -13.56
CA PHE A 623 20.32 -1.87 -12.57
C PHE A 623 20.98 -1.10 -11.41
N ASN A 624 22.00 -0.29 -11.73
CA ASN A 624 22.84 0.41 -10.75
C ASN A 624 22.81 1.94 -10.89
N ASN A 625 21.74 2.49 -11.48
CA ASN A 625 21.64 3.93 -11.73
C ASN A 625 21.02 4.72 -10.55
N GLU A 626 20.61 4.03 -9.47
CA GLU A 626 20.22 4.62 -8.18
C GLU A 626 21.43 4.83 -7.25
N ASN A 627 22.32 5.76 -7.60
CA ASN A 627 23.58 5.99 -6.88
C ASN A 627 23.55 7.11 -5.82
N ASP A 628 22.36 7.60 -5.47
CA ASP A 628 22.18 8.73 -4.55
C ASP A 628 22.17 8.33 -3.05
N LYS A 629 22.44 7.05 -2.72
CA LYS A 629 22.41 6.50 -1.35
C LYS A 629 21.06 6.65 -0.61
N LYS A 630 19.96 6.68 -1.37
CA LYS A 630 18.58 6.82 -0.85
C LYS A 630 17.83 5.50 -0.67
N SER A 631 18.53 4.38 -0.83
CA SER A 631 18.00 3.01 -0.82
C SER A 631 16.99 2.71 -1.93
N PHE A 632 16.94 3.55 -2.97
CA PHE A 632 16.20 3.28 -4.20
C PHE A 632 16.91 2.18 -4.99
N TYR A 633 16.15 1.45 -5.80
CA TYR A 633 16.63 0.42 -6.70
C TYR A 633 15.68 0.31 -7.90
N ASN A 634 16.11 -0.35 -8.99
CA ASN A 634 15.37 -0.35 -10.25
C ASN A 634 14.54 -1.62 -10.54
N VAL A 635 14.74 -2.72 -9.79
CA VAL A 635 14.04 -3.98 -10.07
C VAL A 635 13.69 -4.74 -8.79
N GLU A 636 12.42 -5.11 -8.65
CA GLU A 636 11.92 -5.88 -7.50
C GLU A 636 12.28 -7.36 -7.61
N LYS A 637 12.01 -7.99 -8.76
CA LYS A 637 12.28 -9.41 -9.01
C LYS A 637 13.09 -9.60 -10.29
N LEU A 638 14.35 -10.02 -10.16
CA LEU A 638 15.25 -10.30 -11.27
C LEU A 638 15.57 -11.79 -11.36
N TYR A 639 15.20 -12.41 -12.48
CA TYR A 639 15.50 -13.81 -12.78
C TYR A 639 16.48 -13.87 -13.94
N ILE A 640 17.68 -14.40 -13.72
CA ILE A 640 18.67 -14.70 -14.77
C ILE A 640 18.95 -16.20 -14.69
N ASN A 641 18.21 -17.00 -15.48
CA ASN A 641 18.20 -18.45 -15.30
C ASN A 641 18.36 -19.25 -16.60
N ASN A 642 19.16 -20.32 -16.57
CA ASN A 642 19.35 -21.22 -17.71
C ASN A 642 19.89 -20.52 -18.97
N ASN A 643 20.75 -19.51 -18.83
CA ASN A 643 21.36 -18.83 -19.98
C ASN A 643 22.78 -19.36 -20.25
N THR A 644 23.24 -19.24 -21.49
CA THR A 644 24.63 -19.47 -21.88
C THR A 644 25.25 -18.15 -22.30
N PHE A 645 26.44 -17.84 -21.78
CA PHE A 645 27.23 -16.69 -22.14
C PHE A 645 28.56 -17.21 -22.69
N ASN A 646 28.78 -17.10 -24.00
CA ASN A 646 30.00 -17.55 -24.67
C ASN A 646 30.83 -16.34 -25.11
N ASN A 647 32.10 -16.29 -24.71
CA ASN A 647 33.02 -15.20 -25.06
C ASN A 647 32.46 -13.81 -24.69
N HIS A 648 31.93 -13.66 -23.48
CA HIS A 648 31.49 -12.36 -22.97
C HIS A 648 32.66 -11.61 -22.33
N GLU A 649 32.94 -10.39 -22.80
CA GLU A 649 33.92 -9.48 -22.21
C GLU A 649 33.22 -8.41 -21.34
N GLY A 650 33.24 -8.56 -20.01
CA GLY A 650 32.74 -7.54 -19.09
C GLY A 650 31.87 -8.10 -17.96
N GLN A 651 30.94 -7.26 -17.47
CA GLN A 651 30.03 -7.62 -16.37
C GLN A 651 28.71 -8.17 -16.92
N ILE A 652 28.25 -9.29 -16.38
CA ILE A 652 26.93 -9.81 -16.75
C ILE A 652 25.83 -9.00 -16.07
N LEU A 653 25.99 -8.72 -14.77
CA LEU A 653 25.01 -8.00 -13.96
C LEU A 653 25.70 -6.93 -13.11
N ALA A 654 25.24 -5.69 -13.25
CA ALA A 654 25.51 -4.60 -12.31
C ALA A 654 24.20 -4.20 -11.64
N MET A 655 24.15 -4.21 -10.30
CA MET A 655 22.93 -3.90 -9.55
C MET A 655 23.29 -3.17 -8.25
N LEU A 656 22.50 -2.16 -7.88
CA LEU A 656 22.78 -1.32 -6.71
C LEU A 656 21.49 -1.03 -5.92
N ARG A 657 21.61 -1.10 -4.59
CA ARG A 657 20.72 -0.48 -3.62
C ARG A 657 21.58 0.00 -2.45
N GLU A 658 21.86 1.29 -2.38
CA GLU A 658 22.69 1.87 -1.32
C GLU A 658 21.87 2.73 -0.36
N GLY A 659 22.09 2.57 0.95
CA GLY A 659 21.46 3.33 2.01
C GLY A 659 21.06 2.44 3.19
N GLY A 660 20.50 3.03 4.25
CA GLY A 660 20.14 2.34 5.49
C GLY A 660 18.66 1.95 5.62
N ASP A 661 17.87 2.02 4.53
CA ASP A 661 16.44 1.71 4.59
C ASP A 661 16.17 0.19 4.66
N GLU A 662 15.26 -0.19 5.57
CA GLU A 662 14.80 -1.57 5.81
C GLU A 662 13.32 -1.75 5.40
N SER A 663 12.76 -0.82 4.63
CA SER A 663 11.31 -0.74 4.34
C SER A 663 10.89 -1.47 3.05
N THR A 664 11.84 -2.08 2.34
CA THR A 664 11.64 -2.74 1.04
C THR A 664 12.15 -4.19 1.03
N MET A 665 11.71 -4.99 0.05
CA MET A 665 12.16 -6.38 -0.14
C MET A 665 13.16 -6.57 -1.26
N GLY A 666 13.09 -5.73 -2.30
CA GLY A 666 13.96 -5.81 -3.44
C GLY A 666 15.33 -5.14 -3.23
N PRO A 667 16.27 -5.38 -4.16
CA PRO A 667 16.13 -6.32 -5.27
C PRO A 667 16.21 -7.78 -4.82
N ARG A 668 15.32 -8.63 -5.37
CA ARG A 668 15.41 -10.08 -5.22
C ARG A 668 15.95 -10.69 -6.49
N VAL A 669 17.07 -11.40 -6.37
CA VAL A 669 17.81 -11.92 -7.52
C VAL A 669 17.91 -13.44 -7.46
N TRP A 670 17.53 -14.08 -8.56
CA TRP A 670 17.77 -15.49 -8.82
C TRP A 670 18.73 -15.60 -10.00
N PHE A 671 19.92 -16.15 -9.76
CA PHE A 671 20.95 -16.37 -10.78
C PHE A 671 21.30 -17.86 -10.82
N ASN A 672 20.50 -18.66 -11.53
CA ASN A 672 20.57 -20.12 -11.42
C ASN A 672 20.79 -20.81 -12.77
N LYS A 673 21.63 -21.86 -12.78
CA LYS A 673 21.85 -22.74 -13.94
C LYS A 673 22.35 -22.01 -15.20
N ASN A 674 23.09 -20.92 -15.04
CA ASN A 674 23.75 -20.24 -16.16
C ASN A 674 25.10 -20.88 -16.45
N VAL A 675 25.51 -20.88 -17.72
CA VAL A 675 26.81 -21.37 -18.19
C VAL A 675 27.63 -20.18 -18.68
N LEU A 676 28.85 -20.02 -18.17
CA LEU A 676 29.80 -18.97 -18.52
C LEU A 676 31.01 -19.64 -19.19
N ASN A 677 31.16 -19.44 -20.50
CA ASN A 677 32.18 -20.07 -21.35
C ASN A 677 33.15 -19.05 -21.93
#